data_AF-A0A8T6CAL7-F1
#
_entry.id   AF-A0A8T6CAL7-F1
#
_cell.length_a   1.000
_cell.length_b   1.000
_cell.length_c   1.000
_cell.angle_alpha   90.00
_cell.angle_beta   90.00
_cell.angle_gamma   90.00
#
_symmetry.space_group_name_H-M   'P 1'
#
loop_
_entity.id
_entity.type
_entity.pdbx_description
1 polymer ?
#
loop_
_entity_poly.entity_id
_entity_poly.type
_entity_poly.pdbx_seq_one_letter_code
_entity_poly.pdbx_strand_id
1 'polypeptide(L)'
;MQFRTHLSGPGALLVLVAALALVVLAGRDSALPSAAQATDQLTGEITPAGCGTLAAQQTIDTSTPTTGTAWTFPRDAYVRVVATANAGCAFVRFELILGGSVLWTTTTNPFQFQLFSGVTTTVRAHFSGTPTSTPTPTPTPQNHTLTTSADANGSVDPAAGDHTYASGTSVTVTATPATGYRVASWGGDCSGDELTCELTMDADKTASVTFELDQYTLTTSVGENGAIAPAAGTQSYAKGTSVTVTATPDEGYRVAAWGGDCSGGELTCQLTMDANKTASVTFELDTGTFTLTTSAGTNGSIEPDPGVHTYARGTAVTVRARPNNGYGVASWGGDCSGSRPTCTLVMSANRTASVTFARTSHILTTSVIGEGDVSPGGTTTHAVNTMVTLTASWNATTHSFAGWGGDCSGAATTCTVTMSADRVVTARFTALCENGTAVPNPTANSSLVADCQVLLRLRDVIAGTATLNWSSAAALTSWTGVTVGGTPQRVTRLSLPRQGLTGQISGLLGNLTELTHLELQGNALTGRIPSKLGQLVKLTHLYLRGSTFTGCIPSALWDATNHDIASLGLTTCPEPTDVSSGAHTLGSGTYKFILRAGQAPLIFDVPGGARLKIVGIVISDSGAGGPSFMGLILENAAASAWICLDVEKSEECGRRVVTGTQGQAGPQGQAGAATGPNISTAFDRIAESLWMDDTP
;
A
#
# COMPACT_ATOMS: atom_id res chain seq x y z
N MET A 1 -74.91 -22.29 -53.11
CA MET A 1 -76.35 -21.95 -53.08
C MET A 1 -76.49 -20.43 -53.09
N GLN A 2 -77.26 -19.85 -54.01
CA GLN A 2 -77.70 -18.45 -53.88
C GLN A 2 -78.74 -18.39 -52.75
N PHE A 3 -78.49 -17.64 -51.69
CA PHE A 3 -79.52 -17.31 -50.70
C PHE A 3 -80.10 -15.93 -51.03
N ARG A 4 -81.33 -15.90 -51.57
CA ARG A 4 -82.15 -14.67 -51.58
C ARG A 4 -82.80 -14.50 -50.20
N THR A 5 -82.77 -13.24 -49.77
CA THR A 5 -83.03 -12.67 -48.45
C THR A 5 -84.47 -12.81 -47.93
N HIS A 6 -84.64 -12.83 -46.60
CA HIS A 6 -85.46 -11.85 -45.87
C HIS A 6 -85.38 -12.11 -44.35
N LEU A 7 -84.49 -11.44 -43.62
CA LEU A 7 -84.58 -11.35 -42.15
C LEU A 7 -83.94 -10.04 -41.68
N SER A 8 -84.78 -9.09 -41.25
CA SER A 8 -84.39 -7.80 -40.69
C SER A 8 -84.39 -7.87 -39.16
N GLY A 9 -83.22 -7.80 -38.53
CA GLY A 9 -83.06 -7.66 -37.07
C GLY A 9 -81.61 -7.91 -36.61
N PRO A 10 -81.13 -7.27 -35.52
CA PRO A 10 -79.69 -7.26 -35.15
C PRO A 10 -79.09 -8.65 -34.88
N GLY A 11 -79.91 -9.67 -34.60
CA GLY A 11 -79.48 -11.06 -34.41
C GLY A 11 -79.18 -11.83 -35.70
N ALA A 12 -79.62 -11.35 -36.87
CA ALA A 12 -79.35 -12.02 -38.16
C ALA A 12 -77.89 -11.87 -38.60
N LEU A 13 -77.20 -10.81 -38.15
CA LEU A 13 -75.79 -10.57 -38.48
C LEU A 13 -74.85 -11.54 -37.73
N LEU A 14 -75.18 -11.92 -36.50
CA LEU A 14 -74.37 -12.88 -35.71
C LEU A 14 -74.49 -14.31 -36.26
N VAL A 15 -75.68 -14.70 -36.71
CA VAL A 15 -75.93 -16.03 -37.32
C VAL A 15 -75.30 -16.13 -38.71
N LEU A 16 -75.31 -15.05 -39.51
CA LEU A 16 -74.65 -15.05 -40.82
C LEU A 16 -73.11 -15.13 -40.71
N VAL A 17 -72.52 -14.49 -39.69
CA VAL A 17 -71.07 -14.53 -39.44
C VAL A 17 -70.64 -15.88 -38.85
N ALA A 18 -71.47 -16.53 -38.03
CA ALA A 18 -71.21 -17.87 -37.53
C ALA A 18 -71.39 -18.96 -38.62
N ALA A 19 -72.37 -18.81 -39.52
CA ALA A 19 -72.58 -19.73 -40.63
C ALA A 19 -71.50 -19.65 -41.73
N LEU A 20 -70.76 -18.53 -41.82
CA LEU A 20 -69.58 -18.42 -42.67
C LEU A 20 -68.31 -19.08 -42.06
N ALA A 21 -68.36 -19.48 -40.79
CA ALA A 21 -67.23 -20.01 -40.03
C ALA A 21 -67.36 -21.50 -39.67
N LEU A 22 -68.31 -22.22 -40.30
CA LEU A 22 -68.49 -23.66 -40.09
C LEU A 22 -68.97 -24.34 -41.39
N VAL A 23 -68.21 -25.31 -41.89
CA VAL A 23 -68.63 -26.15 -43.02
C VAL A 23 -68.89 -27.56 -42.52
N VAL A 24 -70.14 -28.03 -42.65
CA VAL A 24 -70.53 -29.40 -42.31
C VAL A 24 -70.40 -30.27 -43.56
N LEU A 25 -69.46 -31.21 -43.53
CA LEU A 25 -69.22 -32.17 -44.62
C LEU A 25 -70.08 -33.42 -44.35
N ALA A 26 -71.25 -33.50 -44.99
CA ALA A 26 -72.14 -34.66 -44.86
C ALA A 26 -71.88 -35.66 -46.01
N GLY A 27 -71.22 -36.79 -45.75
CA GLY A 27 -71.14 -37.88 -46.74
C GLY A 27 -70.11 -38.96 -46.44
N ARG A 28 -70.51 -40.23 -46.64
CA ARG A 28 -69.70 -41.45 -46.51
C ARG A 28 -68.39 -41.37 -47.31
N ASP A 29 -67.28 -41.74 -46.69
CA ASP A 29 -66.02 -42.16 -47.33
C ASP A 29 -65.58 -41.36 -48.57
N SER A 30 -65.68 -40.03 -48.52
CA SER A 30 -65.04 -39.17 -49.51
C SER A 30 -63.63 -38.84 -49.04
N ALA A 31 -62.65 -39.40 -49.77
CA ALA A 31 -61.22 -39.29 -49.56
C ALA A 31 -60.75 -37.90 -49.09
N LEU A 32 -60.10 -37.87 -47.93
CA LEU A 32 -59.31 -36.73 -47.46
C LEU A 32 -58.15 -36.47 -48.45
N PRO A 33 -57.73 -35.20 -48.66
CA PRO A 33 -56.55 -34.87 -49.45
C PRO A 33 -55.30 -35.56 -48.88
N SER A 34 -54.48 -36.11 -49.77
CA SER A 34 -53.25 -36.86 -49.50
C SER A 34 -52.39 -36.28 -48.36
N ALA A 35 -52.23 -37.09 -47.30
CA ALA A 35 -51.20 -37.23 -46.26
C ALA A 35 -50.06 -36.18 -46.05
N ALA A 36 -50.21 -34.91 -46.44
CA ALA A 36 -49.15 -33.91 -46.33
C ALA A 36 -49.60 -32.56 -45.72
N GLN A 37 -50.87 -32.39 -45.33
CA GLN A 37 -51.36 -31.12 -44.76
C GLN A 37 -52.49 -31.28 -43.70
N ALA A 38 -52.49 -32.35 -42.90
CA ALA A 38 -53.42 -32.49 -41.77
C ALA A 38 -52.64 -32.79 -40.50
N THR A 39 -52.04 -31.75 -39.91
CA THR A 39 -51.11 -31.90 -38.79
C THR A 39 -51.78 -32.04 -37.43
N ASP A 40 -53.11 -31.91 -37.29
CA ASP A 40 -53.82 -32.17 -36.03
C ASP A 40 -55.26 -32.63 -36.27
N GLN A 41 -55.50 -33.94 -36.24
CA GLN A 41 -56.87 -34.49 -36.16
C GLN A 41 -57.24 -34.71 -34.69
N LEU A 42 -58.19 -33.92 -34.19
CA LEU A 42 -58.78 -34.13 -32.87
C LEU A 42 -59.92 -35.15 -32.98
N THR A 43 -59.72 -36.32 -32.37
CA THR A 43 -60.75 -37.36 -32.26
C THR A 43 -61.33 -37.33 -30.86
N GLY A 44 -62.62 -37.01 -30.74
CA GLY A 44 -63.36 -37.07 -29.48
C GLY A 44 -64.29 -38.28 -29.48
N GLU A 45 -64.18 -39.14 -28.46
CA GLU A 45 -65.07 -40.28 -28.27
C GLU A 45 -66.04 -39.99 -27.12
N ILE A 46 -67.34 -40.15 -27.37
CA ILE A 46 -68.39 -39.92 -26.39
C ILE A 46 -69.05 -41.25 -26.02
N THR A 47 -68.80 -41.72 -24.79
CA THR A 47 -69.41 -42.92 -24.20
C THR A 47 -70.36 -42.55 -23.04
N PRO A 48 -71.64 -42.94 -23.07
CA PRO A 48 -72.60 -42.58 -22.03
C PRO A 48 -72.56 -43.57 -20.84
N ALA A 49 -72.74 -43.07 -19.61
CA ALA A 49 -72.84 -43.90 -18.40
C ALA A 49 -74.18 -44.68 -18.27
N GLY A 50 -75.17 -44.48 -19.15
CA GLY A 50 -76.47 -45.18 -19.14
C GLY A 50 -77.40 -44.79 -20.29
N CYS A 51 -78.50 -45.54 -20.49
CA CYS A 51 -79.36 -45.46 -21.69
C CYS A 51 -80.53 -44.43 -21.64
N GLY A 52 -80.37 -43.31 -20.95
CA GLY A 52 -81.29 -42.16 -20.99
C GLY A 52 -80.64 -40.95 -21.67
N THR A 53 -81.39 -39.87 -21.92
CA THR A 53 -80.86 -38.58 -22.42
C THR A 53 -79.90 -37.94 -21.40
N LEU A 54 -78.73 -38.54 -21.23
CA LEU A 54 -77.61 -37.98 -20.51
C LEU A 54 -76.77 -37.23 -21.53
N ALA A 55 -76.82 -35.90 -21.43
CA ALA A 55 -75.91 -35.02 -22.13
C ALA A 55 -74.48 -35.31 -21.63
N ALA A 56 -73.76 -36.21 -22.30
CA ALA A 56 -72.32 -36.16 -22.26
C ALA A 56 -71.91 -34.87 -23.00
N GLN A 57 -71.77 -33.80 -22.23
CA GLN A 57 -71.48 -32.47 -22.74
C GLN A 57 -69.96 -32.33 -22.81
N GLN A 58 -69.38 -32.68 -23.95
CA GLN A 58 -67.96 -32.39 -24.20
C GLN A 58 -67.86 -30.99 -24.81
N THR A 59 -67.32 -30.05 -24.02
CA THR A 59 -67.10 -28.67 -24.45
C THR A 59 -65.69 -28.58 -25.01
N ILE A 60 -65.56 -28.28 -26.30
CA ILE A 60 -64.26 -28.05 -26.93
C ILE A 60 -64.04 -26.54 -26.89
N ASP A 61 -63.27 -26.06 -25.91
CA ASP A 61 -62.91 -24.64 -25.76
C ASP A 61 -61.57 -24.36 -26.44
N THR A 62 -61.57 -23.41 -27.38
CA THR A 62 -60.42 -23.07 -28.23
C THR A 62 -59.73 -21.78 -27.79
N SER A 63 -60.00 -21.27 -26.59
CA SER A 63 -59.65 -19.88 -26.24
C SER A 63 -58.60 -19.65 -25.13
N THR A 64 -58.16 -20.63 -24.32
CA THR A 64 -56.99 -20.43 -23.42
C THR A 64 -56.26 -21.72 -22.98
N PRO A 65 -54.91 -21.74 -22.93
CA PRO A 65 -54.08 -22.92 -22.61
C PRO A 65 -53.62 -22.97 -21.14
N THR A 66 -53.64 -24.14 -20.49
CA THR A 66 -52.94 -24.36 -19.21
C THR A 66 -51.76 -25.31 -19.35
N THR A 67 -50.59 -24.69 -19.29
CA THR A 67 -49.25 -25.17 -18.86
C THR A 67 -48.65 -26.38 -19.57
N GLY A 68 -47.68 -26.10 -20.45
CA GLY A 68 -46.49 -26.94 -20.56
C GLY A 68 -46.17 -27.58 -21.91
N THR A 69 -46.44 -26.92 -23.04
CA THR A 69 -45.64 -26.89 -24.29
C THR A 69 -46.51 -26.31 -25.42
N ALA A 70 -45.92 -25.41 -26.22
CA ALA A 70 -46.63 -24.63 -27.24
C ALA A 70 -47.10 -25.50 -28.40
N TRP A 71 -48.40 -25.45 -28.70
CA TRP A 71 -48.96 -25.91 -29.97
C TRP A 71 -49.69 -24.74 -30.62
N THR A 72 -49.14 -24.30 -31.75
CA THR A 72 -49.69 -23.22 -32.58
C THR A 72 -50.56 -23.90 -33.64
N PHE A 73 -51.88 -23.86 -33.47
CA PHE A 73 -52.80 -24.54 -34.39
C PHE A 73 -53.13 -23.62 -35.58
N PRO A 74 -52.98 -24.08 -36.83
CA PRO A 74 -53.40 -23.31 -37.99
C PRO A 74 -54.93 -23.14 -37.99
N ARG A 75 -55.41 -22.03 -38.57
CA ARG A 75 -56.80 -21.92 -39.01
C ARG A 75 -57.18 -23.20 -39.74
N ASP A 76 -58.41 -23.68 -39.53
CA ASP A 76 -59.06 -24.73 -40.34
C ASP A 76 -58.92 -26.18 -39.80
N ALA A 77 -59.07 -26.37 -38.48
CA ALA A 77 -59.00 -27.69 -37.84
C ALA A 77 -60.23 -28.59 -38.12
N TYR A 78 -59.99 -29.87 -38.43
CA TYR A 78 -61.02 -30.89 -38.67
C TYR A 78 -61.24 -31.74 -37.42
N VAL A 79 -62.49 -31.85 -36.97
CA VAL A 79 -62.88 -32.63 -35.79
C VAL A 79 -63.70 -33.85 -36.23
N ARG A 80 -63.33 -35.04 -35.75
CA ARG A 80 -64.09 -36.28 -35.92
C ARG A 80 -64.70 -36.69 -34.60
N VAL A 81 -66.03 -36.87 -34.57
CA VAL A 81 -66.75 -37.29 -33.37
C VAL A 81 -67.35 -38.67 -33.60
N VAL A 82 -67.08 -39.56 -32.64
CA VAL A 82 -67.58 -40.94 -32.62
C VAL A 82 -68.41 -41.13 -31.34
N ALA A 83 -69.59 -41.71 -31.47
CA ALA A 83 -70.41 -42.13 -30.33
C ALA A 83 -70.37 -43.65 -30.21
N THR A 84 -69.96 -44.15 -29.05
CA THR A 84 -69.86 -45.59 -28.80
C THR A 84 -70.88 -45.97 -27.73
N ALA A 85 -71.84 -46.83 -28.07
CA ALA A 85 -72.94 -47.18 -27.16
C ALA A 85 -72.57 -48.39 -26.28
N ASN A 86 -72.85 -48.29 -24.98
CA ASN A 86 -72.71 -49.41 -24.05
C ASN A 86 -73.76 -50.51 -24.30
N ALA A 87 -73.47 -51.75 -23.88
CA ALA A 87 -74.34 -52.91 -24.07
C ALA A 87 -75.76 -52.64 -23.53
N GLY A 88 -76.77 -52.71 -24.41
CA GLY A 88 -78.17 -52.43 -24.08
C GLY A 88 -78.68 -51.03 -24.44
N CYS A 89 -77.82 -50.13 -24.96
CA CYS A 89 -78.21 -48.83 -25.53
C CYS A 89 -77.94 -48.77 -27.05
N ALA A 90 -78.74 -48.03 -27.80
CA ALA A 90 -78.51 -47.69 -29.21
C ALA A 90 -78.31 -46.18 -29.40
N PHE A 91 -77.35 -45.78 -30.25
CA PHE A 91 -77.15 -44.39 -30.66
C PHE A 91 -78.32 -43.92 -31.55
N VAL A 92 -78.78 -42.69 -31.32
CA VAL A 92 -79.93 -42.10 -32.04
C VAL A 92 -79.50 -40.98 -32.96
N ARG A 93 -78.90 -39.91 -32.42
CA ARG A 93 -78.47 -38.74 -33.18
C ARG A 93 -77.45 -37.89 -32.42
N PHE A 94 -76.74 -37.04 -33.17
CA PHE A 94 -75.96 -35.91 -32.67
C PHE A 94 -76.69 -34.59 -32.90
N GLU A 95 -76.48 -33.63 -32.01
CA GLU A 95 -76.87 -32.23 -32.14
C GLU A 95 -75.63 -31.34 -31.94
N LEU A 96 -75.41 -30.41 -32.87
CA LEU A 96 -74.36 -29.40 -32.78
C LEU A 96 -74.96 -28.09 -32.29
N ILE A 97 -74.45 -27.59 -31.16
CA ILE A 97 -75.00 -26.44 -30.44
C ILE A 97 -73.93 -25.34 -30.36
N LEU A 98 -74.31 -24.13 -30.75
CA LEU A 98 -73.48 -22.93 -30.73
C LEU A 98 -74.28 -21.78 -30.11
N GLY A 99 -73.69 -21.10 -29.12
CA GLY A 99 -74.37 -20.01 -28.40
C GLY A 99 -75.70 -20.41 -27.75
N GLY A 100 -75.88 -21.69 -27.41
CA GLY A 100 -77.10 -22.23 -26.79
C GLY A 100 -78.21 -22.65 -27.75
N SER A 101 -78.06 -22.48 -29.07
CA SER A 101 -79.04 -22.90 -30.08
C SER A 101 -78.55 -24.10 -30.90
N VAL A 102 -79.44 -25.05 -31.22
CA VAL A 102 -79.13 -26.19 -32.10
C VAL A 102 -79.04 -25.69 -33.54
N LEU A 103 -77.84 -25.73 -34.13
CA LEU A 103 -77.62 -25.33 -35.51
C LEU A 103 -77.81 -26.48 -36.49
N TRP A 104 -77.44 -27.69 -36.08
CA TRP A 104 -77.48 -28.85 -36.96
C TRP A 104 -77.68 -30.15 -36.18
N THR A 105 -78.33 -31.13 -36.80
CA THR A 105 -78.56 -32.46 -36.23
C THR A 105 -78.25 -33.52 -37.27
N THR A 106 -77.64 -34.63 -36.86
CA THR A 106 -77.35 -35.76 -37.73
C THR A 106 -77.52 -37.09 -37.05
N THR A 107 -77.97 -38.10 -37.80
CA THR A 107 -78.00 -39.49 -37.35
C THR A 107 -76.77 -40.28 -37.80
N THR A 108 -75.85 -39.64 -38.53
CA THR A 108 -74.62 -40.28 -39.02
C THR A 108 -73.60 -40.35 -37.89
N ASN A 109 -73.09 -41.55 -37.63
CA ASN A 109 -72.03 -41.81 -36.66
C ASN A 109 -70.97 -42.72 -37.29
N PRO A 110 -69.70 -42.30 -37.37
CA PRO A 110 -69.17 -41.00 -36.93
C PRO A 110 -69.47 -39.87 -37.92
N PHE A 111 -69.38 -38.62 -37.46
CA PHE A 111 -69.45 -37.43 -38.33
C PHE A 111 -68.24 -36.52 -38.13
N GLN A 112 -68.00 -35.67 -39.13
CA GLN A 112 -66.87 -34.74 -39.14
C GLN A 112 -67.34 -33.32 -39.46
N PHE A 113 -66.67 -32.34 -38.87
CA PHE A 113 -66.88 -30.92 -39.17
C PHE A 113 -65.58 -30.14 -39.02
N GLN A 114 -65.52 -28.98 -39.65
CA GLN A 114 -64.36 -28.09 -39.61
C GLN A 114 -64.69 -26.80 -38.84
N LEU A 115 -63.82 -26.41 -37.93
CA LEU A 115 -63.95 -25.18 -37.14
C LEU A 115 -63.00 -24.10 -37.63
N PHE A 116 -63.52 -22.90 -37.86
CA PHE A 116 -62.72 -21.70 -38.12
C PHE A 116 -62.57 -20.90 -36.82
N SER A 117 -61.33 -20.51 -36.47
CA SER A 117 -60.87 -20.19 -35.10
C SER A 117 -61.78 -19.29 -34.25
N GLY A 118 -61.92 -19.63 -32.96
CA GLY A 118 -62.39 -18.73 -31.90
C GLY A 118 -63.83 -18.92 -31.43
N VAL A 119 -64.46 -20.07 -31.74
CA VAL A 119 -65.86 -20.33 -31.38
C VAL A 119 -65.99 -21.59 -30.52
N THR A 120 -66.54 -21.46 -29.32
CA THR A 120 -66.88 -22.58 -28.43
C THR A 120 -68.11 -23.31 -28.96
N THR A 121 -67.97 -24.61 -29.23
CA THR A 121 -69.04 -25.45 -29.77
C THR A 121 -69.33 -26.61 -28.82
N THR A 122 -70.59 -26.94 -28.63
CA THR A 122 -71.03 -28.10 -27.83
C THR A 122 -71.63 -29.15 -28.76
N VAL A 123 -71.13 -30.39 -28.68
CA VAL A 123 -71.73 -31.56 -29.35
C VAL A 123 -72.49 -32.37 -28.33
N ARG A 124 -73.75 -32.71 -28.62
CA ARG A 124 -74.60 -33.56 -27.77
C ARG A 124 -74.98 -34.83 -28.52
N ALA A 125 -74.79 -35.99 -27.89
CA ALA A 125 -75.20 -37.29 -28.42
C ALA A 125 -76.42 -37.83 -27.67
N HIS A 126 -77.37 -38.45 -28.38
CA HIS A 126 -78.56 -39.08 -27.81
C HIS A 126 -78.51 -40.59 -27.97
N PHE A 127 -78.85 -41.32 -26.89
CA PHE A 127 -78.90 -42.78 -26.84
C PHE A 127 -80.24 -43.26 -26.24
N SER A 128 -80.70 -44.45 -26.61
CA SER A 128 -81.95 -45.06 -26.10
C SER A 128 -81.77 -46.52 -25.67
N GLY A 129 -82.36 -46.94 -24.54
CA GLY A 129 -82.37 -48.33 -24.02
C GLY A 129 -82.73 -48.42 -22.53
N THR A 130 -82.83 -49.63 -21.94
CA THR A 130 -83.12 -49.84 -20.50
C THR A 130 -82.07 -50.75 -19.85
N PRO A 131 -81.44 -50.37 -18.71
CA PRO A 131 -80.35 -51.14 -18.12
C PRO A 131 -80.85 -52.21 -17.12
N THR A 132 -80.25 -53.40 -17.15
CA THR A 132 -80.53 -54.52 -16.21
C THR A 132 -79.27 -54.95 -15.43
N SER A 133 -79.37 -54.88 -14.08
CA SER A 133 -78.89 -55.81 -12.99
C SER A 133 -77.40 -56.27 -12.93
N THR A 134 -76.65 -56.49 -11.82
CA THR A 134 -76.62 -56.31 -10.32
C THR A 134 -75.25 -56.91 -9.82
N PRO A 135 -74.77 -56.70 -8.55
CA PRO A 135 -73.34 -56.85 -8.10
C PRO A 135 -73.01 -57.95 -7.05
N THR A 136 -71.71 -58.24 -6.73
CA THR A 136 -71.18 -58.90 -5.48
C THR A 136 -69.61 -58.77 -5.31
N PRO A 137 -68.92 -59.01 -4.15
CA PRO A 137 -68.14 -58.02 -3.35
C PRO A 137 -66.61 -58.29 -3.12
N THR A 138 -65.92 -57.42 -2.34
CA THR A 138 -64.44 -57.24 -2.13
C THR A 138 -63.94 -57.51 -0.68
N PRO A 139 -62.65 -57.86 -0.42
CA PRO A 139 -61.99 -57.82 0.91
C PRO A 139 -60.96 -56.66 1.11
N THR A 140 -60.66 -56.30 2.36
CA THR A 140 -59.81 -55.16 2.83
C THR A 140 -58.27 -55.37 2.72
N PRO A 141 -57.45 -54.31 2.51
CA PRO A 141 -55.98 -54.40 2.37
C PRO A 141 -55.19 -54.35 3.71
N GLN A 142 -54.10 -55.12 3.83
CA GLN A 142 -53.06 -55.05 4.89
C GLN A 142 -51.94 -54.05 4.53
N ASN A 143 -51.33 -53.39 5.52
CA ASN A 143 -50.27 -52.39 5.35
C ASN A 143 -49.00 -52.70 6.19
N HIS A 144 -47.82 -52.28 5.72
CA HIS A 144 -46.49 -52.42 6.35
C HIS A 144 -45.73 -51.08 6.42
N THR A 145 -44.75 -50.97 7.33
CA THR A 145 -43.98 -49.74 7.61
C THR A 145 -42.56 -49.79 7.06
N LEU A 146 -42.11 -48.74 6.38
CA LEU A 146 -40.73 -48.52 5.96
C LEU A 146 -40.10 -47.39 6.79
N THR A 147 -39.00 -47.67 7.50
CA THR A 147 -38.22 -46.67 8.22
C THR A 147 -36.98 -46.28 7.43
N THR A 148 -36.87 -45.02 6.99
CA THR A 148 -35.71 -44.50 6.26
C THR A 148 -34.82 -43.63 7.15
N SER A 149 -33.50 -43.68 6.95
CA SER A 149 -32.54 -42.82 7.64
C SER A 149 -31.33 -42.48 6.76
N ALA A 150 -30.73 -41.31 6.99
CA ALA A 150 -29.53 -40.81 6.32
C ALA A 150 -28.62 -40.14 7.35
N ASP A 151 -27.30 -40.24 7.18
CA ASP A 151 -26.35 -39.47 7.98
C ASP A 151 -26.33 -37.96 7.59
N ALA A 152 -25.54 -37.16 8.30
CA ALA A 152 -25.51 -35.70 8.14
C ALA A 152 -24.99 -35.19 6.78
N ASN A 153 -24.42 -36.07 5.94
CA ASN A 153 -23.74 -35.70 4.69
C ASN A 153 -24.58 -35.98 3.43
N GLY A 154 -25.89 -36.18 3.60
CA GLY A 154 -26.84 -36.29 2.50
C GLY A 154 -28.28 -36.43 3.00
N SER A 155 -29.18 -36.84 2.11
CA SER A 155 -30.59 -37.05 2.42
C SER A 155 -31.13 -38.31 1.72
N VAL A 156 -32.30 -38.76 2.13
CA VAL A 156 -32.99 -39.94 1.58
C VAL A 156 -34.45 -39.60 1.30
N ASP A 157 -35.02 -40.17 0.24
CA ASP A 157 -36.43 -40.08 -0.15
C ASP A 157 -37.01 -41.50 -0.28
N PRO A 158 -38.10 -41.90 0.42
CA PRO A 158 -38.91 -41.13 1.36
C PRO A 158 -38.10 -40.50 2.50
N ALA A 159 -38.43 -39.25 2.84
CA ALA A 159 -37.73 -38.45 3.86
C ALA A 159 -37.52 -39.24 5.16
N ALA A 160 -36.37 -39.06 5.82
CA ALA A 160 -36.02 -39.85 7.01
C ALA A 160 -37.16 -39.92 8.05
N GLY A 161 -37.60 -41.13 8.39
CA GLY A 161 -38.75 -41.40 9.25
C GLY A 161 -39.52 -42.66 8.83
N ASP A 162 -40.67 -42.87 9.47
CA ASP A 162 -41.55 -44.03 9.23
C ASP A 162 -42.64 -43.71 8.21
N HIS A 163 -42.82 -44.58 7.23
CA HIS A 163 -43.80 -44.44 6.13
C HIS A 163 -44.61 -45.72 5.96
N THR A 164 -45.93 -45.61 5.79
CA THR A 164 -46.82 -46.78 5.70
C THR A 164 -47.28 -47.06 4.27
N TYR A 165 -47.16 -48.30 3.83
CA TYR A 165 -47.52 -48.75 2.48
C TYR A 165 -48.42 -49.98 2.51
N ALA A 166 -49.25 -50.17 1.48
CA ALA A 166 -50.03 -51.39 1.34
C ALA A 166 -49.11 -52.59 1.01
N SER A 167 -49.49 -53.77 1.50
CA SER A 167 -48.73 -55.00 1.27
C SER A 167 -48.56 -55.29 -0.22
N GLY A 168 -47.32 -55.58 -0.64
CA GLY A 168 -46.93 -55.82 -2.02
C GLY A 168 -46.59 -54.55 -2.83
N THR A 169 -46.64 -53.36 -2.23
CA THR A 169 -46.19 -52.12 -2.89
C THR A 169 -44.67 -52.13 -3.05
N SER A 170 -44.17 -51.88 -4.27
CA SER A 170 -42.75 -51.62 -4.51
C SER A 170 -42.43 -50.13 -4.25
N VAL A 171 -41.45 -49.88 -3.40
CA VAL A 171 -40.99 -48.54 -2.99
C VAL A 171 -39.53 -48.38 -3.37
N THR A 172 -39.22 -47.33 -4.13
CA THR A 172 -37.84 -46.96 -4.48
C THR A 172 -37.33 -45.92 -3.48
N VAL A 173 -36.31 -46.28 -2.71
CA VAL A 173 -35.62 -45.39 -1.78
C VAL A 173 -34.44 -44.75 -2.51
N THR A 174 -34.40 -43.42 -2.57
CA THR A 174 -33.39 -42.65 -3.30
C THR A 174 -32.52 -41.85 -2.34
N ALA A 175 -31.20 -42.01 -2.42
CA ALA A 175 -30.24 -41.19 -1.69
C ALA A 175 -29.81 -39.98 -2.54
N THR A 176 -29.74 -38.82 -1.88
CA THR A 176 -29.22 -37.58 -2.46
C THR A 176 -28.02 -37.11 -1.62
N PRO A 177 -26.78 -37.40 -2.05
CA PRO A 177 -25.57 -36.94 -1.36
C PRO A 177 -25.48 -35.41 -1.33
N ALA A 178 -24.91 -34.84 -0.26
CA ALA A 178 -24.54 -33.43 -0.24
C ALA A 178 -23.40 -33.15 -1.24
N THR A 179 -23.23 -31.88 -1.64
CA THR A 179 -22.18 -31.48 -2.60
C THR A 179 -20.80 -31.96 -2.16
N GLY A 180 -20.12 -32.74 -3.00
CA GLY A 180 -18.78 -33.30 -2.73
C GLY A 180 -18.77 -34.66 -2.04
N TYR A 181 -19.93 -35.27 -1.84
CA TYR A 181 -20.09 -36.61 -1.26
C TYR A 181 -20.72 -37.58 -2.26
N ARG A 182 -20.50 -38.87 -2.05
CA ARG A 182 -21.17 -39.99 -2.74
C ARG A 182 -21.72 -40.98 -1.71
N VAL A 183 -22.60 -41.88 -2.13
CA VAL A 183 -23.08 -42.97 -1.26
C VAL A 183 -21.88 -43.84 -0.90
N ALA A 184 -21.60 -43.95 0.40
CA ALA A 184 -20.56 -44.84 0.91
C ALA A 184 -21.11 -46.27 1.01
N SER A 185 -22.30 -46.42 1.62
CA SER A 185 -23.01 -47.70 1.67
C SER A 185 -24.46 -47.54 2.15
N TRP A 186 -25.30 -48.47 1.71
CA TRP A 186 -26.62 -48.75 2.28
C TRP A 186 -26.58 -49.82 3.38
N GLY A 187 -27.49 -49.71 4.34
CA GLY A 187 -27.76 -50.67 5.41
C GLY A 187 -29.26 -50.87 5.65
N GLY A 188 -29.60 -51.78 6.56
CA GLY A 188 -30.96 -52.27 6.77
C GLY A 188 -31.32 -53.36 5.74
N ASP A 189 -32.47 -53.23 5.12
CA ASP A 189 -32.96 -54.07 4.00
C ASP A 189 -32.44 -53.60 2.63
N CYS A 190 -31.64 -52.52 2.60
CA CYS A 190 -30.91 -52.04 1.42
C CYS A 190 -29.42 -52.41 1.48
N SER A 191 -28.77 -52.50 0.32
CA SER A 191 -27.33 -52.79 0.21
C SER A 191 -26.71 -52.18 -1.04
N GLY A 192 -25.39 -51.98 -1.03
CA GLY A 192 -24.62 -51.43 -2.16
C GLY A 192 -24.28 -49.95 -2.01
N ASP A 193 -23.81 -49.34 -3.08
CA ASP A 193 -23.33 -47.95 -3.20
C ASP A 193 -24.08 -47.13 -4.28
N GLU A 194 -25.15 -47.69 -4.84
CA GLU A 194 -25.99 -47.03 -5.84
C GLU A 194 -26.85 -45.91 -5.23
N LEU A 195 -27.28 -44.95 -6.04
CA LEU A 195 -28.14 -43.84 -5.57
C LEU A 195 -29.56 -44.29 -5.21
N THR A 196 -29.99 -45.47 -5.63
CA THR A 196 -31.36 -45.97 -5.43
C THR A 196 -31.38 -47.42 -4.94
N CYS A 197 -32.32 -47.74 -4.07
CA CYS A 197 -32.62 -49.08 -3.57
C CYS A 197 -34.12 -49.38 -3.72
N GLU A 198 -34.49 -50.48 -4.38
CA GLU A 198 -35.89 -50.90 -4.49
C GLU A 198 -36.26 -51.93 -3.41
N LEU A 199 -37.38 -51.70 -2.73
CA LEU A 199 -37.92 -52.56 -1.68
C LEU A 199 -39.36 -52.94 -2.01
N THR A 200 -39.74 -54.21 -1.83
CA THR A 200 -41.15 -54.64 -1.92
C THR A 200 -41.72 -54.81 -0.52
N MET A 201 -42.78 -54.09 -0.18
CA MET A 201 -43.35 -54.05 1.17
C MET A 201 -44.15 -55.31 1.50
N ASP A 202 -43.46 -56.39 1.87
CA ASP A 202 -43.99 -57.68 2.31
C ASP A 202 -43.91 -57.90 3.84
N ALA A 203 -43.21 -57.01 4.53
CA ALA A 203 -43.06 -56.89 5.98
C ALA A 203 -42.65 -55.46 6.32
N ASP A 204 -42.51 -55.14 7.61
CA ASP A 204 -41.87 -53.89 8.02
C ASP A 204 -40.38 -53.91 7.63
N LYS A 205 -39.88 -52.83 7.02
CA LYS A 205 -38.53 -52.73 6.45
C LYS A 205 -37.79 -51.49 6.91
N THR A 206 -36.47 -51.51 6.78
CA THR A 206 -35.57 -50.40 7.15
C THR A 206 -34.60 -50.09 6.01
N ALA A 207 -34.30 -48.81 5.78
CA ALA A 207 -33.27 -48.39 4.83
C ALA A 207 -32.42 -47.27 5.45
N SER A 208 -31.12 -47.50 5.59
CA SER A 208 -30.18 -46.50 6.11
C SER A 208 -29.08 -46.23 5.09
N VAL A 209 -28.80 -44.96 4.77
CA VAL A 209 -27.70 -44.59 3.86
C VAL A 209 -26.63 -43.79 4.58
N THR A 210 -25.37 -44.08 4.25
CA THR A 210 -24.20 -43.32 4.70
C THR A 210 -23.44 -42.74 3.51
N PHE A 211 -22.78 -41.59 3.69
CA PHE A 211 -22.08 -40.88 2.63
C PHE A 211 -20.60 -40.64 2.96
N GLU A 212 -19.72 -40.69 1.96
CA GLU A 212 -18.29 -40.40 2.06
C GLU A 212 -17.86 -39.27 1.10
N LEU A 213 -16.79 -38.55 1.45
CA LEU A 213 -16.23 -37.49 0.61
C LEU A 213 -15.64 -38.07 -0.70
N ASP A 214 -16.03 -37.49 -1.83
CA ASP A 214 -15.48 -37.84 -3.15
C ASP A 214 -14.20 -37.01 -3.43
N GLN A 215 -13.11 -37.36 -2.75
CA GLN A 215 -11.81 -36.67 -2.82
C GLN A 215 -10.65 -37.57 -3.27
N TYR A 216 -9.62 -36.96 -3.87
CA TYR A 216 -8.33 -37.59 -4.20
C TYR A 216 -7.16 -36.80 -3.61
N THR A 217 -6.04 -37.48 -3.36
CA THR A 217 -4.84 -36.86 -2.80
C THR A 217 -3.83 -36.49 -3.90
N LEU A 218 -3.20 -35.33 -3.76
CA LEU A 218 -2.01 -34.95 -4.53
C LEU A 218 -0.81 -34.95 -3.58
N THR A 219 0.25 -35.67 -3.93
CA THR A 219 1.52 -35.67 -3.19
C THR A 219 2.59 -34.93 -3.99
N THR A 220 3.06 -33.79 -3.48
CA THR A 220 4.12 -32.99 -4.10
C THR A 220 5.48 -33.20 -3.44
N SER A 221 6.54 -33.26 -4.23
CA SER A 221 7.93 -33.32 -3.75
C SER A 221 8.85 -32.39 -4.56
N VAL A 222 9.93 -31.93 -3.93
CA VAL A 222 10.85 -30.94 -4.50
C VAL A 222 12.30 -31.34 -4.27
N GLY A 223 13.13 -31.22 -5.30
CA GLY A 223 14.58 -31.38 -5.20
C GLY A 223 15.27 -30.16 -4.59
N GLU A 224 16.58 -30.24 -4.36
CA GLU A 224 17.37 -29.11 -3.87
C GLU A 224 17.43 -27.96 -4.90
N ASN A 225 17.63 -26.73 -4.42
CA ASN A 225 17.78 -25.50 -5.23
C ASN A 225 16.49 -24.97 -5.89
N GLY A 226 15.36 -25.10 -5.19
CA GLY A 226 14.10 -24.43 -5.54
C GLY A 226 12.93 -24.83 -4.65
N ALA A 227 11.73 -24.34 -5.00
CA ALA A 227 10.48 -24.58 -4.29
C ALA A 227 9.37 -25.09 -5.22
N ILE A 228 8.36 -25.75 -4.64
CA ILE A 228 7.15 -26.22 -5.33
C ILE A 228 5.89 -25.70 -4.61
N ALA A 229 4.86 -25.33 -5.37
CA ALA A 229 3.53 -24.95 -4.87
C ALA A 229 2.45 -25.78 -5.57
N PRO A 230 1.50 -26.43 -4.87
CA PRO A 230 1.32 -26.51 -3.42
C PRO A 230 2.55 -27.08 -2.70
N ALA A 231 2.79 -26.58 -1.47
CA ALA A 231 3.98 -26.93 -0.69
C ALA A 231 4.18 -28.45 -0.59
N ALA A 232 5.43 -28.89 -0.59
CA ALA A 232 5.78 -30.31 -0.54
C ALA A 232 5.02 -31.04 0.58
N GLY A 233 4.38 -32.16 0.23
CA GLY A 233 3.52 -32.92 1.13
C GLY A 233 2.29 -33.48 0.42
N THR A 234 1.42 -34.13 1.18
CA THR A 234 0.16 -34.69 0.68
C THR A 234 -0.99 -33.77 1.05
N GLN A 235 -1.79 -33.36 0.07
CA GLN A 235 -3.02 -32.59 0.29
C GLN A 235 -4.22 -33.27 -0.40
N SER A 236 -5.42 -33.09 0.17
CA SER A 236 -6.66 -33.66 -0.37
C SER A 236 -7.44 -32.62 -1.17
N TYR A 237 -8.01 -33.05 -2.30
CA TYR A 237 -8.79 -32.24 -3.23
C TYR A 237 -10.08 -32.95 -3.62
N ALA A 238 -11.16 -32.20 -3.86
CA ALA A 238 -12.38 -32.75 -4.43
C ALA A 238 -12.14 -33.34 -5.82
N LYS A 239 -12.83 -34.44 -6.15
CA LYS A 239 -12.79 -35.04 -7.49
C LYS A 239 -13.13 -34.01 -8.57
N GLY A 240 -12.35 -34.01 -9.64
CA GLY A 240 -12.46 -33.07 -10.76
C GLY A 240 -11.80 -31.70 -10.52
N THR A 241 -11.24 -31.43 -9.33
CA THR A 241 -10.52 -30.17 -9.09
C THR A 241 -9.30 -30.07 -10.00
N SER A 242 -9.17 -28.96 -10.72
CA SER A 242 -7.95 -28.64 -11.48
C SER A 242 -6.95 -27.92 -10.58
N VAL A 243 -5.80 -28.53 -10.33
CA VAL A 243 -4.71 -28.01 -9.50
C VAL A 243 -3.53 -27.61 -10.40
N THR A 244 -3.06 -26.37 -10.27
CA THR A 244 -1.83 -25.91 -10.95
C THR A 244 -0.65 -26.03 -10.00
N VAL A 245 0.27 -26.93 -10.32
CA VAL A 245 1.54 -27.10 -9.61
C VAL A 245 2.59 -26.18 -10.22
N THR A 246 3.25 -25.36 -9.42
CA THR A 246 4.22 -24.34 -9.86
C THR A 246 5.59 -24.60 -9.24
N ALA A 247 6.65 -24.58 -10.03
CA ALA A 247 8.03 -24.66 -9.59
C ALA A 247 8.67 -23.26 -9.57
N THR A 248 9.47 -22.99 -8.54
CA THR A 248 10.23 -21.74 -8.38
C THR A 248 11.71 -22.10 -8.17
N PRO A 249 12.55 -22.08 -9.21
CA PRO A 249 13.98 -22.33 -9.07
C PRO A 249 14.69 -21.25 -8.22
N ASP A 250 15.72 -21.63 -7.48
CA ASP A 250 16.61 -20.68 -6.82
C ASP A 250 17.49 -19.91 -7.84
N GLU A 251 18.12 -18.82 -7.41
CA GLU A 251 18.96 -17.99 -8.29
C GLU A 251 20.08 -18.81 -8.95
N GLY A 252 20.14 -18.78 -10.30
CA GLY A 252 21.12 -19.53 -11.09
C GLY A 252 20.69 -20.96 -11.46
N TYR A 253 19.49 -21.40 -11.10
CA TYR A 253 18.95 -22.72 -11.42
C TYR A 253 17.73 -22.63 -12.34
N ARG A 254 17.41 -23.72 -13.04
CA ARG A 254 16.18 -23.90 -13.82
C ARG A 254 15.57 -25.27 -13.54
N VAL A 255 14.31 -25.47 -13.93
CA VAL A 255 13.66 -26.79 -13.86
C VAL A 255 14.43 -27.76 -14.74
N ALA A 256 14.99 -28.81 -14.13
CA ALA A 256 15.66 -29.89 -14.84
C ALA A 256 14.61 -30.84 -15.43
N ALA A 257 13.70 -31.32 -14.58
CA ALA A 257 12.61 -32.20 -14.98
C ALA A 257 11.45 -32.19 -13.99
N TRP A 258 10.25 -32.39 -14.51
CA TRP A 258 9.10 -32.85 -13.73
C TRP A 258 9.04 -34.39 -13.70
N GLY A 259 8.42 -34.93 -12.64
CA GLY A 259 8.13 -36.35 -12.48
C GLY A 259 6.78 -36.58 -11.79
N GLY A 260 6.39 -37.85 -11.66
CA GLY A 260 5.03 -38.24 -11.27
C GLY A 260 4.06 -38.08 -12.43
N ASP A 261 2.90 -37.48 -12.16
CA ASP A 261 1.86 -37.13 -13.13
C ASP A 261 2.15 -35.81 -13.86
N CYS A 262 3.27 -35.14 -13.56
CA CYS A 262 3.77 -33.97 -14.27
C CYS A 262 4.91 -34.31 -15.22
N SER A 263 5.01 -33.59 -16.34
CA SER A 263 6.08 -33.78 -17.34
C SER A 263 6.50 -32.46 -18.01
N GLY A 264 7.69 -32.45 -18.62
CA GLY A 264 8.24 -31.29 -19.34
C GLY A 264 9.26 -30.48 -18.53
N GLY A 265 9.58 -29.28 -19.03
CA GLY A 265 10.55 -28.34 -18.43
C GLY A 265 9.97 -26.94 -18.14
N GLU A 266 8.66 -26.79 -18.21
CA GLU A 266 7.96 -25.54 -17.91
C GLU A 266 7.92 -25.27 -16.40
N LEU A 267 7.68 -24.02 -16.00
CA LEU A 267 7.55 -23.65 -14.59
C LEU A 267 6.22 -24.13 -13.95
N THR A 268 5.25 -24.55 -14.76
CA THR A 268 3.92 -24.94 -14.28
C THR A 268 3.44 -26.24 -14.91
N CYS A 269 2.74 -27.06 -14.12
CA CYS A 269 2.07 -28.29 -14.51
C CYS A 269 0.62 -28.26 -14.02
N GLN A 270 -0.35 -28.52 -14.90
CA GLN A 270 -1.78 -28.53 -14.53
C GLN A 270 -2.29 -29.97 -14.41
N LEU A 271 -2.93 -30.30 -13.29
CA LEU A 271 -3.45 -31.64 -12.98
C LEU A 271 -4.95 -31.58 -12.66
N THR A 272 -5.74 -32.49 -13.23
CA THR A 272 -7.16 -32.66 -12.86
C THR A 272 -7.29 -33.84 -11.91
N MET A 273 -7.80 -33.63 -10.69
CA MET A 273 -7.87 -34.66 -9.65
C MET A 273 -8.96 -35.71 -9.95
N ASP A 274 -8.64 -36.70 -10.76
CA ASP A 274 -9.49 -37.85 -11.16
C ASP A 274 -9.03 -39.19 -10.55
N ALA A 275 -7.86 -39.20 -9.90
CA ALA A 275 -7.26 -40.27 -9.12
C ALA A 275 -6.28 -39.65 -8.11
N ASN A 276 -5.70 -40.45 -7.22
CA ASN A 276 -4.56 -39.99 -6.42
C ASN A 276 -3.38 -39.69 -7.35
N LYS A 277 -2.79 -38.50 -7.22
CA LYS A 277 -1.72 -38.00 -8.10
C LYS A 277 -0.45 -37.67 -7.34
N THR A 278 0.65 -37.63 -8.08
CA THR A 278 1.98 -37.26 -7.59
C THR A 278 2.60 -36.21 -8.50
N ALA A 279 3.35 -35.26 -7.95
CA ALA A 279 4.12 -34.30 -8.74
C ALA A 279 5.46 -34.04 -8.07
N SER A 280 6.55 -34.30 -8.78
CA SER A 280 7.90 -34.04 -8.29
C SER A 280 8.63 -33.10 -9.24
N VAL A 281 9.44 -32.18 -8.74
CA VAL A 281 10.29 -31.31 -9.57
C VAL A 281 11.75 -31.36 -9.11
N THR A 282 12.68 -31.42 -10.06
CA THR A 282 14.11 -31.29 -9.82
C THR A 282 14.68 -30.09 -10.56
N PHE A 283 15.77 -29.53 -10.04
CA PHE A 283 16.43 -28.35 -10.58
C PHE A 283 17.87 -28.66 -11.01
N GLU A 284 18.34 -27.98 -12.04
CA GLU A 284 19.73 -28.04 -12.53
C GLU A 284 20.29 -26.62 -12.66
N LEU A 285 21.62 -26.50 -12.60
CA LEU A 285 22.30 -25.22 -12.78
C LEU A 285 22.03 -24.69 -14.20
N ASP A 286 21.50 -23.46 -14.32
CA ASP A 286 21.28 -22.83 -15.61
C ASP A 286 22.62 -22.34 -16.18
N THR A 287 23.23 -23.17 -17.03
CA THR A 287 24.52 -22.88 -17.69
C THR A 287 24.44 -21.81 -18.78
N GLY A 288 23.29 -21.14 -18.94
CA GLY A 288 23.15 -19.99 -19.82
C GLY A 288 24.11 -18.86 -19.41
N THR A 289 24.99 -18.46 -20.33
CA THR A 289 25.90 -17.34 -20.12
C THR A 289 25.60 -16.20 -21.08
N PHE A 290 25.83 -14.96 -20.63
CA PHE A 290 25.75 -13.75 -21.45
C PHE A 290 27.06 -12.99 -21.37
N THR A 291 27.39 -12.28 -22.44
CA THR A 291 28.60 -11.46 -22.50
C THR A 291 28.32 -10.00 -22.16
N LEU A 292 29.22 -9.38 -21.40
CA LEU A 292 29.30 -7.95 -21.19
C LEU A 292 30.55 -7.42 -21.91
N THR A 293 30.36 -6.54 -22.88
CA THR A 293 31.47 -5.86 -23.57
C THR A 293 31.67 -4.47 -22.98
N THR A 294 32.83 -4.22 -22.34
CA THR A 294 33.18 -2.93 -21.76
C THR A 294 34.17 -2.15 -22.62
N SER A 295 34.03 -0.82 -22.67
CA SER A 295 35.03 0.07 -23.27
C SER A 295 35.13 1.41 -22.54
N ALA A 296 36.31 2.04 -22.56
CA ALA A 296 36.57 3.33 -21.93
C ALA A 296 37.26 4.27 -22.92
N GLY A 297 36.82 5.54 -22.93
CA GLY A 297 37.49 6.63 -23.63
C GLY A 297 38.82 7.02 -22.96
N THR A 298 39.56 7.92 -23.61
CA THR A 298 40.81 8.46 -23.05
C THR A 298 40.55 9.21 -21.74
N ASN A 299 41.55 9.26 -20.86
CA ASN A 299 41.51 9.99 -19.57
C ASN A 299 40.64 9.36 -18.46
N GLY A 300 40.47 8.05 -18.48
CA GLY A 300 39.95 7.27 -17.35
C GLY A 300 39.98 5.78 -17.67
N SER A 301 39.50 4.96 -16.73
CA SER A 301 39.33 3.52 -16.91
C SER A 301 37.90 3.08 -16.57
N ILE A 302 37.57 1.86 -16.95
CA ILE A 302 36.30 1.19 -16.65
C ILE A 302 36.63 -0.17 -16.01
N GLU A 303 35.84 -0.57 -15.03
CA GLU A 303 35.91 -1.87 -14.36
C GLU A 303 34.56 -2.57 -14.53
N PRO A 304 34.46 -3.81 -15.04
CA PRO A 304 35.55 -4.66 -15.52
C PRO A 304 36.37 -4.03 -16.66
N ASP A 305 37.67 -4.32 -16.70
CA ASP A 305 38.61 -3.76 -17.67
C ASP A 305 38.10 -3.89 -19.12
N PRO A 306 38.43 -2.96 -20.04
CA PRO A 306 37.94 -3.00 -21.41
C PRO A 306 38.11 -4.38 -22.07
N GLY A 307 37.01 -4.98 -22.51
CA GLY A 307 37.02 -6.32 -23.09
C GLY A 307 35.65 -7.00 -23.07
N VAL A 308 35.63 -8.26 -23.46
CA VAL A 308 34.44 -9.12 -23.41
C VAL A 308 34.54 -10.02 -22.18
N HIS A 309 33.54 -9.95 -21.31
CA HIS A 309 33.46 -10.71 -20.06
C HIS A 309 32.23 -11.61 -20.09
N THR A 310 32.35 -12.84 -19.60
CA THR A 310 31.25 -13.82 -19.61
C THR A 310 30.69 -13.99 -18.20
N TYR A 311 29.37 -13.90 -18.06
CA TYR A 311 28.66 -14.02 -16.80
C TYR A 311 27.52 -15.02 -16.92
N ALA A 312 27.15 -15.66 -15.82
CA ALA A 312 25.93 -16.47 -15.75
C ALA A 312 24.69 -15.59 -15.91
N ARG A 313 23.62 -16.16 -16.47
CA ARG A 313 22.32 -15.50 -16.57
C ARG A 313 21.84 -15.05 -15.18
N GLY A 314 21.30 -13.84 -15.12
CA GLY A 314 20.80 -13.24 -13.88
C GLY A 314 21.87 -12.55 -13.02
N THR A 315 23.16 -12.75 -13.29
CA THR A 315 24.23 -12.10 -12.51
C THR A 315 24.11 -10.58 -12.60
N ALA A 316 24.11 -9.89 -11.45
CA ALA A 316 24.15 -8.43 -11.38
C ALA A 316 25.61 -7.93 -11.38
N VAL A 317 26.05 -7.36 -12.50
CA VAL A 317 27.40 -6.83 -12.67
C VAL A 317 27.42 -5.33 -12.43
N THR A 318 28.27 -4.85 -11.53
CA THR A 318 28.46 -3.40 -11.31
C THR A 318 29.67 -2.91 -12.09
N VAL A 319 29.41 -2.09 -13.10
CA VAL A 319 30.41 -1.41 -13.91
C VAL A 319 30.80 -0.09 -13.24
N ARG A 320 32.10 0.15 -13.07
CA ARG A 320 32.65 1.35 -12.40
C ARG A 320 33.58 2.12 -13.33
N ALA A 321 33.29 3.38 -13.58
CA ALA A 321 34.19 4.30 -14.25
C ALA A 321 35.13 4.95 -13.23
N ARG A 322 36.42 4.99 -13.52
CA ARG A 322 37.45 5.67 -12.74
C ARG A 322 38.11 6.76 -13.61
N PRO A 323 37.61 8.00 -13.56
CA PRO A 323 38.21 9.11 -14.29
C PRO A 323 39.64 9.39 -13.81
N ASN A 324 40.52 9.82 -14.72
CA ASN A 324 41.83 10.36 -14.34
C ASN A 324 41.67 11.72 -13.64
N ASN A 325 42.72 12.13 -12.93
CA ASN A 325 42.77 13.44 -12.29
C ASN A 325 42.51 14.58 -13.30
N GLY A 326 41.57 15.47 -12.98
CA GLY A 326 41.10 16.56 -13.83
C GLY A 326 39.94 16.22 -14.77
N TYR A 327 39.45 14.98 -14.77
CA TYR A 327 38.36 14.52 -15.63
C TYR A 327 37.21 13.93 -14.81
N GLY A 328 35.97 14.11 -15.31
CA GLY A 328 34.75 13.49 -14.81
C GLY A 328 34.09 12.62 -15.88
N VAL A 329 33.09 11.82 -15.50
CA VAL A 329 32.28 11.05 -16.46
C VAL A 329 31.51 12.03 -17.33
N ALA A 330 31.79 12.02 -18.64
CA ALA A 330 31.09 12.86 -19.60
C ALA A 330 29.78 12.23 -20.03
N SER A 331 29.82 10.95 -20.42
CA SER A 331 28.65 10.17 -20.78
C SER A 331 28.91 8.67 -20.66
N TRP A 332 27.86 7.93 -20.32
CA TRP A 332 27.78 6.50 -20.55
C TRP A 332 27.14 6.19 -21.91
N GLY A 333 27.51 5.05 -22.49
CA GLY A 333 26.88 4.46 -23.67
C GLY A 333 26.68 2.95 -23.50
N GLY A 334 26.00 2.35 -24.49
CA GLY A 334 25.52 0.97 -24.41
C GLY A 334 24.28 0.87 -23.51
N ASP A 335 24.27 -0.13 -22.64
CA ASP A 335 23.21 -0.41 -21.66
C ASP A 335 23.35 0.41 -20.37
N CYS A 336 24.39 1.24 -20.25
CA CYS A 336 24.59 2.18 -19.15
C CYS A 336 24.20 3.61 -19.54
N SER A 337 23.68 4.37 -18.57
CA SER A 337 23.25 5.76 -18.77
C SER A 337 23.48 6.63 -17.52
N GLY A 338 23.40 7.96 -17.71
CA GLY A 338 23.53 8.95 -16.65
C GLY A 338 24.95 9.53 -16.49
N SER A 339 25.22 10.16 -15.34
CA SER A 339 26.49 10.83 -15.01
C SER A 339 27.19 10.24 -13.78
N ARG A 340 26.60 9.24 -13.13
CA ARG A 340 27.19 8.58 -11.95
C ARG A 340 28.38 7.71 -12.38
N PRO A 341 29.44 7.58 -11.58
CA PRO A 341 30.60 6.74 -11.92
C PRO A 341 30.32 5.23 -11.85
N THR A 342 29.09 4.81 -11.55
CA THR A 342 28.71 3.41 -11.39
C THR A 342 27.40 3.11 -12.10
N CYS A 343 27.33 1.95 -12.75
CA CYS A 343 26.16 1.42 -13.46
C CYS A 343 26.02 -0.07 -13.13
N THR A 344 24.82 -0.55 -12.78
CA THR A 344 24.58 -1.97 -12.48
C THR A 344 23.73 -2.60 -13.56
N LEU A 345 24.20 -3.71 -14.14
CA LEU A 345 23.55 -4.44 -15.22
C LEU A 345 23.22 -5.86 -14.77
N VAL A 346 21.95 -6.26 -14.90
CA VAL A 346 21.53 -7.65 -14.71
C VAL A 346 21.68 -8.38 -16.04
N MET A 347 22.46 -9.46 -16.06
CA MET A 347 22.79 -10.22 -17.27
C MET A 347 21.61 -11.09 -17.72
N SER A 348 20.63 -10.47 -18.40
CA SER A 348 19.48 -11.14 -19.01
C SER A 348 19.59 -11.34 -20.53
N ALA A 349 20.61 -10.74 -21.13
CA ALA A 349 20.98 -10.76 -22.54
C ALA A 349 22.45 -10.32 -22.65
N ASN A 350 23.06 -10.41 -23.84
CA ASN A 350 24.37 -9.78 -24.06
C ASN A 350 24.25 -8.26 -23.88
N ARG A 351 25.16 -7.66 -23.12
CA ARG A 351 25.16 -6.24 -22.75
C ARG A 351 26.43 -5.55 -23.19
N THR A 352 26.38 -4.23 -23.30
CA THR A 352 27.51 -3.35 -23.60
C THR A 352 27.56 -2.19 -22.61
N ALA A 353 28.76 -1.78 -22.20
CA ALA A 353 28.95 -0.59 -21.38
C ALA A 353 30.15 0.20 -21.89
N SER A 354 29.92 1.44 -22.31
CA SER A 354 30.99 2.35 -22.71
C SER A 354 30.96 3.63 -21.87
N VAL A 355 32.12 4.21 -21.57
CA VAL A 355 32.21 5.47 -20.83
C VAL A 355 33.20 6.43 -21.49
N THR A 356 32.86 7.70 -21.52
CA THR A 356 33.75 8.79 -21.97
C THR A 356 34.00 9.78 -20.84
N PHE A 357 35.14 10.48 -20.90
CA PHE A 357 35.57 11.40 -19.87
C PHE A 357 35.82 12.81 -20.45
N ALA A 358 35.46 13.84 -19.69
CA ALA A 358 35.66 15.24 -20.06
C ALA A 358 36.22 16.04 -18.87
N ARG A 359 36.96 17.13 -19.19
CA ARG A 359 37.47 18.03 -18.16
C ARG A 359 36.31 18.72 -17.45
N THR A 360 36.37 18.70 -16.13
CA THR A 360 35.43 19.44 -15.27
C THR A 360 36.23 20.10 -14.14
N SER A 361 35.67 21.14 -13.55
CA SER A 361 36.33 21.93 -12.51
C SER A 361 35.34 22.33 -11.42
N HIS A 362 35.89 22.53 -10.21
CA HIS A 362 35.16 22.95 -9.02
C HIS A 362 35.82 24.17 -8.38
N ILE A 363 35.04 24.92 -7.63
CA ILE A 363 35.48 26.12 -6.92
C ILE A 363 35.90 25.73 -5.49
N LEU A 364 37.08 26.17 -5.08
CA LEU A 364 37.52 26.15 -3.68
C LEU A 364 37.44 27.58 -3.14
N THR A 365 36.70 27.78 -2.06
CA THR A 365 36.63 29.06 -1.35
C THR A 365 37.31 28.90 0.00
N THR A 366 38.36 29.68 0.25
CA THR A 366 39.01 29.72 1.56
C THR A 366 38.71 31.02 2.30
N SER A 367 38.58 30.92 3.62
CA SER A 367 38.30 32.03 4.53
C SER A 367 39.14 31.89 5.80
N VAL A 368 39.36 33.02 6.49
CA VAL A 368 40.14 33.06 7.74
C VAL A 368 39.29 33.69 8.85
N ILE A 369 39.36 33.11 10.05
CA ILE A 369 38.85 33.69 11.29
C ILE A 369 40.04 33.91 12.23
N GLY A 370 40.17 35.12 12.79
CA GLY A 370 41.34 35.55 13.56
C GLY A 370 42.47 36.09 12.68
N GLU A 371 43.62 36.38 13.28
CA GLU A 371 44.78 36.92 12.56
C GLU A 371 45.73 35.79 12.11
N GLY A 372 45.63 35.44 10.84
CA GLY A 372 46.48 34.46 10.16
C GLY A 372 46.20 34.45 8.66
N ASP A 373 46.76 33.49 7.94
CA ASP A 373 46.65 33.36 6.49
C ASP A 373 46.52 31.88 6.08
N VAL A 374 45.90 31.63 4.93
CA VAL A 374 45.75 30.30 4.32
C VAL A 374 46.19 30.36 2.86
N SER A 375 47.06 29.43 2.47
CA SER A 375 47.53 29.29 1.09
C SER A 375 47.17 27.92 0.51
N PRO A 376 46.53 27.84 -0.68
CA PRO A 376 46.00 28.94 -1.50
C PRO A 376 44.83 29.69 -0.83
N GLY A 377 44.88 31.03 -0.91
CA GLY A 377 43.90 31.94 -0.32
C GLY A 377 42.83 32.42 -1.32
N GLY A 378 41.63 32.72 -0.82
CA GLY A 378 40.52 33.26 -1.59
C GLY A 378 39.72 32.21 -2.37
N THR A 379 39.15 32.62 -3.50
CA THR A 379 38.35 31.75 -4.37
C THR A 379 39.17 31.31 -5.58
N THR A 380 39.48 30.02 -5.67
CA THR A 380 40.28 29.42 -6.75
C THR A 380 39.51 28.32 -7.48
N THR A 381 39.79 28.13 -8.77
CA THR A 381 39.18 27.06 -9.58
C THR A 381 40.18 25.93 -9.79
N HIS A 382 39.76 24.71 -9.49
CA HIS A 382 40.59 23.51 -9.58
C HIS A 382 39.90 22.45 -10.43
N ALA A 383 40.68 21.64 -11.14
CA ALA A 383 40.12 20.54 -11.92
C ALA A 383 39.55 19.46 -10.98
N VAL A 384 38.51 18.75 -11.42
CA VAL A 384 37.87 17.70 -10.62
C VAL A 384 38.88 16.62 -10.23
N ASN A 385 38.71 16.00 -9.05
CA ASN A 385 39.58 14.97 -8.48
C ASN A 385 41.03 15.40 -8.20
N THR A 386 41.37 16.68 -8.39
CA THR A 386 42.67 17.20 -7.92
C THR A 386 42.70 17.26 -6.41
N MET A 387 43.84 16.92 -5.81
CA MET A 387 44.11 17.15 -4.40
C MET A 387 44.76 18.52 -4.24
N VAL A 388 44.17 19.37 -3.40
CA VAL A 388 44.69 20.70 -3.06
C VAL A 388 45.13 20.69 -1.60
N THR A 389 46.40 20.97 -1.35
CA THR A 389 46.94 21.10 0.01
C THR A 389 46.91 22.57 0.42
N LEU A 390 46.14 22.84 1.47
CA LEU A 390 46.06 24.11 2.16
C LEU A 390 47.08 24.16 3.29
N THR A 391 47.73 25.31 3.48
CA THR A 391 48.68 25.56 4.57
C THR A 391 48.28 26.80 5.34
N ALA A 392 48.13 26.68 6.66
CA ALA A 392 47.88 27.79 7.57
C ALA A 392 49.20 28.43 8.01
N SER A 393 49.26 29.76 8.05
CA SER A 393 50.41 30.53 8.56
C SER A 393 49.94 31.67 9.46
N TRP A 394 50.69 31.96 10.53
CA TRP A 394 50.31 32.97 11.53
C TRP A 394 51.51 33.44 12.34
N ASN A 395 51.34 34.49 13.14
CA ASN A 395 52.32 34.90 14.14
C ASN A 395 52.15 34.07 15.42
N ALA A 396 53.04 33.11 15.65
CA ALA A 396 52.97 32.17 16.77
C ALA A 396 53.11 32.81 18.17
N THR A 397 53.57 34.07 18.24
CA THR A 397 53.70 34.82 19.50
C THR A 397 52.38 35.43 19.93
N THR A 398 51.51 35.78 18.98
CA THR A 398 50.24 36.47 19.26
C THR A 398 49.02 35.59 19.06
N HIS A 399 49.16 34.49 18.31
CA HIS A 399 48.07 33.58 17.95
C HIS A 399 48.54 32.11 17.94
N SER A 400 47.59 31.19 18.12
CA SER A 400 47.74 29.77 17.87
C SER A 400 46.80 29.32 16.76
N PHE A 401 47.16 28.26 16.04
CA PHE A 401 46.25 27.66 15.07
C PHE A 401 45.19 26.83 15.80
N ALA A 402 43.93 27.25 15.68
CA ALA A 402 42.80 26.62 16.36
C ALA A 402 42.25 25.40 15.58
N GLY A 403 42.61 25.30 14.30
CA GLY A 403 42.21 24.20 13.42
C GLY A 403 41.47 24.66 12.19
N TRP A 404 41.11 23.67 11.36
CA TRP A 404 40.33 23.88 10.14
C TRP A 404 38.82 23.73 10.38
N GLY A 405 38.02 24.37 9.52
CA GLY A 405 36.58 24.17 9.41
C GLY A 405 36.11 24.06 7.96
N GLY A 406 34.83 23.72 7.79
CA GLY A 406 34.23 23.48 6.47
C GLY A 406 34.56 22.07 5.97
N ASP A 407 35.04 21.96 4.74
CA ASP A 407 35.48 20.71 4.11
C ASP A 407 36.86 20.20 4.61
N CYS A 408 37.44 20.89 5.60
CA CYS A 408 38.65 20.49 6.32
C CYS A 408 38.39 20.40 7.83
N SER A 409 39.18 19.57 8.52
CA SER A 409 39.11 19.41 9.97
C SER A 409 40.46 19.05 10.58
N GLY A 410 40.64 19.32 11.87
CA GLY A 410 41.82 18.93 12.64
C GLY A 410 42.78 20.08 12.94
N ALA A 411 43.80 19.79 13.74
CA ALA A 411 44.76 20.76 14.28
C ALA A 411 46.11 20.80 13.54
N ALA A 412 46.28 19.97 12.50
CA ALA A 412 47.49 20.01 11.66
C ALA A 412 47.52 21.32 10.85
N THR A 413 48.69 21.93 10.71
CA THR A 413 48.86 23.20 9.97
C THR A 413 48.63 23.06 8.47
N THR A 414 48.45 21.84 7.97
CA THR A 414 48.07 21.54 6.60
C THR A 414 46.78 20.75 6.53
N CYS A 415 45.99 20.98 5.47
CA CYS A 415 44.81 20.18 5.14
C CYS A 415 44.79 19.88 3.64
N THR A 416 44.51 18.62 3.27
CA THR A 416 44.36 18.24 1.86
C THR A 416 42.90 17.99 1.53
N VAL A 417 42.38 18.69 0.51
CA VAL A 417 41.01 18.53 0.02
C VAL A 417 41.02 17.96 -1.39
N THR A 418 40.20 16.94 -1.64
CA THR A 418 39.94 16.42 -2.98
C THR A 418 38.77 17.16 -3.62
N MET A 419 39.00 17.77 -4.78
CA MET A 419 38.02 18.57 -5.51
C MET A 419 37.00 17.70 -6.26
N SER A 420 36.11 17.03 -5.53
CA SER A 420 35.01 16.21 -6.09
C SER A 420 33.69 16.97 -6.24
N ALA A 421 33.63 18.18 -5.66
CA ALA A 421 32.52 19.13 -5.68
C ALA A 421 33.11 20.51 -5.35
N ASP A 422 32.28 21.56 -5.34
CA ASP A 422 32.70 22.85 -4.78
C ASP A 422 32.98 22.71 -3.28
N ARG A 423 34.04 23.37 -2.81
CA ARG A 423 34.57 23.20 -1.46
C ARG A 423 34.70 24.54 -0.76
N VAL A 424 34.41 24.55 0.54
CA VAL A 424 34.59 25.71 1.42
C VAL A 424 35.44 25.31 2.60
N VAL A 425 36.55 26.02 2.82
CA VAL A 425 37.45 25.77 3.96
C VAL A 425 37.66 27.06 4.74
N THR A 426 37.66 26.94 6.07
CA THR A 426 37.96 28.06 6.97
C THR A 426 39.17 27.70 7.82
N ALA A 427 40.23 28.52 7.78
CA ALA A 427 41.31 28.46 8.76
C ALA A 427 40.95 29.29 9.98
N ARG A 428 41.14 28.75 11.19
CA ARG A 428 40.86 29.47 12.44
C ARG A 428 42.12 29.66 13.26
N PHE A 429 42.28 30.87 13.78
CA PHE A 429 43.40 31.26 14.63
C PHE A 429 42.85 31.85 15.93
N THR A 430 43.39 31.39 17.06
CA THR A 430 43.02 31.88 18.39
C THR A 430 44.09 32.81 18.90
N ALA A 431 43.71 34.01 19.32
CA ALA A 431 44.65 34.95 19.91
C ALA A 431 45.13 34.46 21.30
N LEU A 432 46.44 34.62 21.56
CA LEU A 432 47.09 34.20 22.80
C LEU A 432 47.16 35.37 23.79
N CYS A 433 46.22 35.40 24.74
CA CYS A 433 46.25 36.34 25.87
C CYS A 433 47.28 35.95 26.96
N GLU A 434 47.87 34.75 26.86
CA GLU A 434 48.86 34.21 27.80
C GLU A 434 50.30 34.68 27.54
N ASN A 435 50.53 35.44 26.46
CA ASN A 435 51.86 35.94 26.10
C ASN A 435 52.33 37.16 26.94
N GLY A 436 51.66 37.46 28.05
CA GLY A 436 52.02 38.54 28.98
C GLY A 436 51.83 39.96 28.46
N THR A 437 51.40 40.13 27.20
CA THR A 437 51.26 41.43 26.55
C THR A 437 49.88 42.04 26.77
N ALA A 438 48.80 41.32 26.40
CA ALA A 438 47.44 41.76 26.65
C ALA A 438 47.04 41.68 28.14
N VAL A 439 47.48 40.61 28.81
CA VAL A 439 47.25 40.38 30.23
C VAL A 439 48.59 40.38 30.96
N PRO A 440 48.89 41.39 31.80
CA PRO A 440 50.10 41.39 32.61
C PRO A 440 50.10 40.21 33.59
N ASN A 441 51.19 39.46 33.63
CA ASN A 441 51.36 38.27 34.49
C ASN A 441 50.18 37.26 34.39
N PRO A 442 49.98 36.64 33.22
CA PRO A 442 48.78 35.86 32.92
C PRO A 442 48.65 34.60 33.79
N THR A 443 49.75 34.03 34.26
CA THR A 443 49.77 32.91 35.20
C THR A 443 49.19 33.29 36.57
N ALA A 444 49.26 34.56 36.96
CA ALA A 444 48.69 35.06 38.21
C ALA A 444 47.21 35.46 38.11
N ASN A 445 46.64 35.53 36.89
CA ASN A 445 45.25 35.94 36.69
C ASN A 445 44.63 35.24 35.46
N SER A 446 44.38 33.93 35.60
CA SER A 446 43.75 33.10 34.57
C SER A 446 42.34 33.58 34.18
N SER A 447 41.61 34.23 35.10
CA SER A 447 40.28 34.76 34.81
C SER A 447 40.31 35.99 33.89
N LEU A 448 41.33 36.85 33.99
CA LEU A 448 41.51 37.96 33.03
C LEU A 448 41.99 37.48 31.66
N VAL A 449 42.78 36.39 31.64
CA VAL A 449 43.13 35.69 30.39
C VAL A 449 41.87 35.20 29.68
N ALA A 450 40.94 34.58 30.43
CA ALA A 450 39.66 34.13 29.89
C ALA A 450 38.82 35.30 29.34
N ASP A 451 38.70 36.40 30.09
CA ASP A 451 37.99 37.59 29.61
C ASP A 451 38.60 38.17 28.32
N CYS A 452 39.93 38.22 28.25
CA CYS A 452 40.67 38.67 27.07
C CYS A 452 40.37 37.79 25.84
N GLN A 453 40.36 36.47 26.01
CA GLN A 453 40.02 35.52 24.95
C GLN A 453 38.58 35.70 24.47
N VAL A 454 37.63 35.88 25.40
CA VAL A 454 36.21 36.15 25.09
C VAL A 454 36.07 37.41 24.25
N LEU A 455 36.75 38.51 24.61
CA LEU A 455 36.67 39.77 23.88
C LEU A 455 37.29 39.67 22.48
N LEU A 456 38.41 38.96 22.31
CA LEU A 456 39.00 38.76 20.98
C LEU A 456 38.13 37.89 20.08
N ARG A 457 37.50 36.84 20.63
CA ARG A 457 36.50 36.05 19.88
C ARG A 457 35.28 36.90 19.51
N LEU A 458 34.81 37.72 20.43
CA LEU A 458 33.68 38.61 20.18
C LEU A 458 33.99 39.57 19.02
N ARG A 459 35.17 40.22 19.05
CA ARG A 459 35.65 41.12 17.98
C ARG A 459 35.50 40.48 16.61
N ASP A 460 35.94 39.23 16.46
CA ASP A 460 35.91 38.52 15.17
C ASP A 460 34.49 38.28 14.65
N VAL A 461 33.48 38.31 15.53
CA VAL A 461 32.06 38.13 15.18
C VAL A 461 31.33 39.45 14.92
N ILE A 462 31.69 40.53 15.64
CA ILE A 462 30.90 41.77 15.66
C ILE A 462 31.57 43.01 15.05
N ALA A 463 32.85 42.92 14.67
CA ALA A 463 33.64 44.10 14.30
C ALA A 463 33.01 44.92 13.15
N GLY A 464 32.46 44.28 12.12
CA GLY A 464 31.81 45.00 11.02
C GLY A 464 32.74 46.05 10.39
N THR A 465 32.32 47.32 10.41
CA THR A 465 33.15 48.48 9.98
C THR A 465 33.91 49.16 11.12
N ALA A 466 33.74 48.70 12.35
CA ALA A 466 34.37 49.29 13.53
C ALA A 466 35.88 49.05 13.54
N THR A 467 36.64 50.11 13.80
CA THR A 467 38.09 50.03 14.01
C THR A 467 38.39 49.84 15.49
N LEU A 468 38.24 48.62 16.00
CA LEU A 468 38.63 48.28 17.38
C LEU A 468 40.14 48.01 17.44
N ASN A 469 40.85 48.66 18.37
CA ASN A 469 42.27 48.40 18.62
C ASN A 469 42.52 47.16 19.50
N TRP A 470 41.56 46.23 19.55
CA TRP A 470 41.63 45.03 20.39
C TRP A 470 42.59 44.04 19.75
N SER A 471 43.71 43.77 20.41
CA SER A 471 44.75 42.87 19.92
C SER A 471 45.50 42.25 21.09
N SER A 472 45.90 40.98 20.95
CA SER A 472 46.77 40.30 21.93
C SER A 472 48.14 40.97 22.08
N ALA A 473 48.51 41.85 21.14
CA ALA A 473 49.73 42.65 21.17
C ALA A 473 49.62 43.97 21.98
N ALA A 474 48.45 44.31 22.51
CA ALA A 474 48.23 45.51 23.31
C ALA A 474 47.54 45.17 24.65
N ALA A 475 47.92 45.86 25.72
CA ALA A 475 47.34 45.67 27.06
C ALA A 475 45.82 45.87 27.05
N LEU A 476 45.06 45.00 27.74
CA LEU A 476 43.59 45.07 27.79
C LEU A 476 43.06 46.44 28.27
N THR A 477 43.84 47.13 29.10
CA THR A 477 43.54 48.47 29.62
C THR A 477 43.59 49.57 28.56
N SER A 478 44.24 49.34 27.41
CA SER A 478 44.30 50.31 26.31
C SER A 478 43.27 50.03 25.22
N TRP A 479 42.49 48.96 25.35
CA TRP A 479 41.47 48.59 24.37
C TRP A 479 40.28 49.54 24.44
N THR A 480 39.84 49.99 23.27
CA THR A 480 38.74 50.93 23.10
C THR A 480 37.49 50.34 23.72
N GLY A 481 36.87 51.08 24.65
CA GLY A 481 35.63 50.69 25.28
C GLY A 481 35.73 49.59 26.34
N VAL A 482 36.92 49.05 26.63
CA VAL A 482 37.12 48.02 27.66
C VAL A 482 37.63 48.66 28.94
N THR A 483 37.08 48.27 30.08
CA THR A 483 37.60 48.66 31.39
C THR A 483 37.77 47.42 32.27
N VAL A 484 38.94 47.29 32.87
CA VAL A 484 39.25 46.24 33.85
C VAL A 484 39.26 46.81 35.26
N GLY A 485 38.81 46.01 36.22
CA GLY A 485 38.74 46.43 37.63
C GLY A 485 38.68 45.23 38.58
N GLY A 486 38.72 45.51 39.88
CA GLY A 486 38.69 44.48 40.93
C GLY A 486 40.05 43.85 41.25
N THR A 487 40.06 42.99 42.27
CA THR A 487 41.21 42.19 42.72
C THR A 487 40.76 40.75 42.98
N PRO A 488 41.10 39.77 42.11
CA PRO A 488 41.90 39.90 40.88
C PRO A 488 41.19 40.74 39.80
N GLN A 489 41.97 41.32 38.88
CA GLN A 489 41.43 42.16 37.80
C GLN A 489 40.55 41.34 36.85
N ARG A 490 39.38 41.87 36.48
CA ARG A 490 38.43 41.29 35.51
C ARG A 490 37.85 42.40 34.64
N VAL A 491 37.25 42.06 33.50
CA VAL A 491 36.52 43.03 32.67
C VAL A 491 35.23 43.43 33.37
N THR A 492 35.09 44.72 33.66
CA THR A 492 33.96 45.27 34.44
C THR A 492 33.06 46.19 33.62
N ARG A 493 33.55 46.74 32.50
CA ARG A 493 32.73 47.58 31.60
C ARG A 493 33.15 47.37 30.15
N LEU A 494 32.14 47.21 29.30
CA LEU A 494 32.26 47.15 27.84
C LEU A 494 31.33 48.20 27.23
N SER A 495 31.92 49.22 26.58
CA SER A 495 31.22 50.39 26.10
C SER A 495 31.68 50.76 24.69
N LEU A 496 30.89 50.37 23.69
CA LEU A 496 31.12 50.58 22.27
C LEU A 496 29.92 51.25 21.58
N PRO A 497 29.42 52.41 22.05
CA PRO A 497 28.33 53.09 21.40
C PRO A 497 28.76 53.64 20.03
N ARG A 498 27.90 53.48 19.01
CA ARG A 498 28.06 54.07 17.68
C ARG A 498 29.43 53.80 17.02
N GLN A 499 29.92 52.58 17.13
CA GLN A 499 31.20 52.17 16.55
C GLN A 499 31.07 51.58 15.15
N GLY A 500 29.85 51.37 14.64
CA GLY A 500 29.64 50.73 13.33
C GLY A 500 29.81 49.21 13.38
N LEU A 501 29.58 48.62 14.56
CA LEU A 501 29.53 47.17 14.76
C LEU A 501 28.36 46.58 13.96
N THR A 502 28.57 45.39 13.39
CA THR A 502 27.56 44.65 12.62
C THR A 502 27.56 43.18 13.04
N GLY A 503 26.56 42.40 12.63
CA GLY A 503 26.46 40.99 13.02
C GLY A 503 25.67 40.82 14.31
N GLN A 504 25.79 39.68 14.97
CA GLN A 504 24.96 39.30 16.11
C GLN A 504 25.74 39.34 17.43
N ILE A 505 25.05 39.66 18.52
CA ILE A 505 25.61 39.52 19.87
C ILE A 505 25.81 38.03 20.14
N SER A 506 27.05 37.59 20.38
CA SER A 506 27.35 36.20 20.77
C SER A 506 27.07 35.95 22.24
N GLY A 507 26.59 34.73 22.56
CA GLY A 507 26.41 34.27 23.95
C GLY A 507 27.71 34.26 24.77
N LEU A 508 28.89 34.26 24.12
CA LEU A 508 30.19 34.35 24.79
C LEU A 508 30.31 35.59 25.69
N LEU A 509 29.60 36.68 25.40
CA LEU A 509 29.56 37.86 26.26
C LEU A 509 29.06 37.56 27.67
N GLY A 510 28.23 36.54 27.86
CA GLY A 510 27.77 36.09 29.17
C GLY A 510 28.87 35.52 30.07
N ASN A 511 30.04 35.16 29.52
CA ASN A 511 31.17 34.67 30.30
C ASN A 511 31.92 35.80 31.05
N LEU A 512 31.66 37.07 30.72
CA LEU A 512 32.26 38.22 31.41
C LEU A 512 31.53 38.50 32.73
N THR A 513 31.55 37.53 33.65
CA THR A 513 30.69 37.50 34.86
C THR A 513 30.85 38.68 35.83
N GLU A 514 31.92 39.47 35.70
CA GLU A 514 32.17 40.70 36.47
C GLU A 514 31.67 41.98 35.78
N LEU A 515 31.03 41.86 34.61
CA LEU A 515 30.56 43.00 33.83
C LEU A 515 29.41 43.73 34.55
N THR A 516 29.60 45.03 34.74
CA THR A 516 28.63 45.94 35.36
C THR A 516 27.96 46.86 34.35
N HIS A 517 28.61 47.10 33.20
CA HIS A 517 28.14 47.97 32.13
C HIS A 517 28.33 47.30 30.77
N LEU A 518 27.24 47.20 30.01
CA LEU A 518 27.23 46.76 28.62
C LEU A 518 26.51 47.80 27.76
N GLU A 519 27.28 48.53 26.95
CA GLU A 519 26.79 49.64 26.13
C GLU A 519 27.15 49.40 24.66
N LEU A 520 26.17 48.97 23.86
CA LEU A 520 26.30 48.66 22.43
C LEU A 520 25.32 49.49 21.56
N GLN A 521 24.76 50.55 22.11
CA GLN A 521 23.73 51.38 21.48
C GLN A 521 24.23 52.12 20.23
N GLY A 522 23.36 52.21 19.22
CA GLY A 522 23.59 52.93 17.97
C GLY A 522 24.55 52.22 17.02
N ASN A 523 24.61 50.89 17.05
CA ASN A 523 25.33 50.05 16.10
C ASN A 523 24.37 49.38 15.09
N ALA A 524 24.88 48.66 14.11
CA ALA A 524 24.07 47.91 13.13
C ALA A 524 24.02 46.41 13.46
N LEU A 525 23.82 46.09 14.75
CA LEU A 525 23.72 44.71 15.22
C LEU A 525 22.35 44.11 14.83
N THR A 526 22.33 42.80 14.57
CA THR A 526 21.16 42.04 14.12
C THR A 526 21.00 40.77 14.96
N GLY A 527 19.95 39.98 14.69
CA GLY A 527 19.68 38.71 15.37
C GLY A 527 19.04 38.84 16.75
N ARG A 528 19.02 37.74 17.51
CA ARG A 528 18.41 37.67 18.84
C ARG A 528 19.37 38.14 19.93
N ILE A 529 18.82 38.59 21.06
CA ILE A 529 19.62 38.88 22.27
C ILE A 529 19.86 37.56 23.01
N PRO A 530 21.12 37.12 23.21
CA PRO A 530 21.40 35.84 23.85
C PRO A 530 20.92 35.79 25.31
N SER A 531 20.22 34.71 25.68
CA SER A 531 19.79 34.46 27.07
C SER A 531 20.96 34.35 28.04
N LYS A 532 22.14 33.93 27.56
CA LYS A 532 23.38 33.81 28.34
C LYS A 532 23.86 35.14 28.92
N LEU A 533 23.43 36.27 28.36
CA LEU A 533 23.65 37.58 28.99
C LEU A 533 22.96 37.70 30.37
N GLY A 534 21.95 36.88 30.65
CA GLY A 534 21.33 36.78 31.98
C GLY A 534 22.26 36.24 33.06
N GLN A 535 23.40 35.63 32.71
CA GLN A 535 24.42 35.20 33.67
C GLN A 535 25.24 36.39 34.22
N LEU A 536 25.11 37.57 33.64
CA LEU A 536 25.77 38.80 34.06
C LEU A 536 25.05 39.42 35.26
N VAL A 537 25.02 38.70 36.39
CA VAL A 537 24.28 39.09 37.60
C VAL A 537 24.74 40.40 38.24
N LYS A 538 25.92 40.92 37.85
CA LYS A 538 26.47 42.20 38.29
C LYS A 538 26.12 43.37 37.35
N LEU A 539 25.41 43.11 36.26
CA LEU A 539 25.09 44.09 35.24
C LEU A 539 24.08 45.12 35.80
N THR A 540 24.50 46.38 35.82
CA THR A 540 23.67 47.50 36.28
C THR A 540 23.28 48.44 35.14
N HIS A 541 24.07 48.47 34.06
CA HIS A 541 23.83 49.31 32.90
C HIS A 541 23.78 48.47 31.62
N LEU A 542 22.66 48.54 30.90
CA LEU A 542 22.42 47.79 29.66
C LEU A 542 21.80 48.67 28.58
N TYR A 543 22.61 49.08 27.61
CA TYR A 543 22.17 49.94 26.50
C TYR A 543 22.39 49.24 25.15
N LEU A 544 21.31 48.87 24.48
CA LEU A 544 21.29 48.13 23.22
C LEU A 544 20.53 48.88 22.11
N ARG A 545 19.86 50.00 22.41
CA ARG A 545 18.99 50.70 21.46
C ARG A 545 19.72 51.11 20.18
N GLY A 546 19.00 51.13 19.06
CA GLY A 546 19.51 51.67 17.79
C GLY A 546 20.22 50.64 16.93
N SER A 547 19.95 49.35 17.19
CA SER A 547 20.26 48.19 16.35
C SER A 547 18.95 47.49 15.93
N THR A 548 19.00 46.50 15.03
CA THR A 548 17.82 45.79 14.50
C THR A 548 17.72 44.37 15.06
N PHE A 549 17.50 44.27 16.37
CA PHE A 549 17.32 42.96 17.03
C PHE A 549 15.97 42.33 16.70
N THR A 550 15.92 41.01 16.70
CA THR A 550 14.72 40.19 16.47
C THR A 550 14.49 39.23 17.64
N GLY A 551 13.32 38.58 17.69
CA GLY A 551 12.98 37.65 18.77
C GLY A 551 12.41 38.34 20.01
N CYS A 552 12.88 37.96 21.19
CA CYS A 552 12.38 38.43 22.48
C CYS A 552 13.53 38.83 23.42
N ILE A 553 13.20 39.55 24.49
CA ILE A 553 14.15 40.01 25.52
C ILE A 553 14.20 38.97 26.65
N PRO A 554 15.36 38.36 26.94
CA PRO A 554 15.51 37.44 28.08
C PRO A 554 15.11 38.10 29.41
N SER A 555 14.32 37.40 30.23
CA SER A 555 13.74 37.93 31.48
C SER A 555 14.79 38.51 32.42
N ALA A 556 15.92 37.81 32.59
CA ALA A 556 17.04 38.22 33.46
C ALA A 556 17.68 39.58 33.08
N LEU A 557 17.48 40.10 31.87
CA LEU A 557 18.03 41.39 31.47
C LEU A 557 17.24 42.58 32.01
N TRP A 558 16.00 42.36 32.44
CA TRP A 558 15.18 43.39 33.08
C TRP A 558 15.68 43.77 34.47
N ASP A 559 16.54 42.94 35.09
CA ASP A 559 17.10 43.18 36.43
C ASP A 559 18.19 44.28 36.43
N ALA A 560 18.72 44.65 35.26
CA ALA A 560 19.67 45.75 35.14
C ALA A 560 19.02 47.08 35.54
N THR A 561 19.61 47.80 36.50
CA THR A 561 19.01 49.01 37.09
C THR A 561 18.80 50.14 36.07
N ASN A 562 19.72 50.29 35.13
CA ASN A 562 19.70 51.34 34.10
C ASN A 562 19.73 50.69 32.72
N HIS A 563 18.62 50.71 31.99
CA HIS A 563 18.54 50.06 30.69
C HIS A 563 17.68 50.80 29.66
N ASP A 564 17.94 50.56 28.36
CA ASP A 564 17.10 51.06 27.25
C ASP A 564 16.33 49.94 26.52
N ILE A 565 16.39 48.71 27.02
CA ILE A 565 15.84 47.52 26.35
C ILE A 565 14.32 47.59 26.12
N ALA A 566 13.58 48.34 26.95
CA ALA A 566 12.15 48.63 26.74
C ALA A 566 11.87 49.35 25.42
N SER A 567 12.84 50.11 24.90
CA SER A 567 12.72 50.86 23.66
C SER A 567 12.96 50.03 22.39
N LEU A 568 13.32 48.75 22.53
CA LEU A 568 13.57 47.84 21.41
C LEU A 568 12.28 47.34 20.74
N GLY A 569 11.11 47.48 21.40
CA GLY A 569 9.83 47.03 20.86
C GLY A 569 9.67 45.50 20.75
N LEU A 570 10.54 44.74 21.43
CA LEU A 570 10.48 43.27 21.51
C LEU A 570 9.70 42.82 22.75
N THR A 571 9.06 41.66 22.68
CA THR A 571 8.37 41.05 23.84
C THR A 571 9.37 40.44 24.82
N THR A 572 8.99 40.27 26.09
CA THR A 572 9.81 39.49 27.04
C THR A 572 9.72 38.01 26.69
N CYS A 573 10.85 37.30 26.70
CA CYS A 573 10.88 35.86 26.48
C CYS A 573 10.14 35.16 27.62
N PRO A 574 9.27 34.17 27.33
CA PRO A 574 8.70 33.33 28.37
C PRO A 574 9.83 32.60 29.10
N GLU A 575 9.69 32.41 30.42
CA GLU A 575 10.66 31.59 31.14
C GLU A 575 10.70 30.18 30.52
N PRO A 576 11.91 29.62 30.28
CA PRO A 576 12.04 28.28 29.77
C PRO A 576 11.36 27.29 30.72
N THR A 577 10.46 26.47 30.21
CA THR A 577 9.88 25.39 31.03
C THR A 577 10.90 24.27 31.16
N ASP A 578 11.24 23.87 32.39
CA ASP A 578 12.15 22.76 32.66
C ASP A 578 11.55 21.42 32.20
N VAL A 579 12.30 20.72 31.36
CA VAL A 579 11.94 19.40 30.84
C VAL A 579 13.08 18.43 31.18
N SER A 580 12.84 17.57 32.17
CA SER A 580 13.89 16.72 32.76
C SER A 580 13.70 15.21 32.59
N SER A 581 12.51 14.73 32.20
CA SER A 581 12.23 13.33 31.80
C SER A 581 10.78 13.17 31.31
N GLY A 582 10.47 12.11 30.56
CA GLY A 582 9.09 11.74 30.18
C GLY A 582 8.65 12.18 28.78
N ALA A 583 7.37 11.96 28.47
CA ALA A 583 6.75 12.37 27.21
C ALA A 583 6.14 13.78 27.36
N HIS A 584 6.52 14.70 26.47
CA HIS A 584 6.09 16.10 26.49
C HIS A 584 5.46 16.49 25.16
N THR A 585 4.36 17.24 25.20
CA THR A 585 3.77 17.82 23.98
C THR A 585 4.34 19.22 23.77
N LEU A 586 5.07 19.43 22.67
CA LEU A 586 5.67 20.72 22.37
C LEU A 586 4.61 21.71 21.86
N GLY A 587 4.23 22.67 22.71
CA GLY A 587 3.47 23.87 22.34
C GLY A 587 4.37 25.03 21.86
N SER A 588 3.78 26.19 21.55
CA SER A 588 4.52 27.44 21.26
C SER A 588 5.10 28.02 22.55
N GLY A 589 6.30 27.60 22.92
CA GLY A 589 7.01 28.06 24.12
C GLY A 589 8.51 27.79 24.03
N THR A 590 9.27 28.36 24.96
CA THR A 590 10.72 28.10 25.12
C THR A 590 10.91 27.01 26.18
N TYR A 591 11.78 26.04 25.93
CA TYR A 591 11.98 24.88 26.82
C TYR A 591 13.45 24.77 27.24
N LYS A 592 13.68 24.41 28.50
CA LYS A 592 15.01 24.09 29.04
C LYS A 592 15.11 22.60 29.22
N PHE A 593 15.95 21.94 28.44
CA PHE A 593 16.12 20.49 28.50
C PHE A 593 17.23 20.14 29.49
N ILE A 594 16.86 19.44 30.56
CA ILE A 594 17.81 18.96 31.57
C ILE A 594 18.04 17.47 31.33
N LEU A 595 19.24 17.11 30.86
CA LEU A 595 19.59 15.73 30.57
C LEU A 595 20.63 15.23 31.58
N ARG A 596 20.28 14.22 32.38
CA ARG A 596 21.21 13.57 33.32
C ARG A 596 21.57 12.17 32.85
N ALA A 597 22.83 11.79 33.06
CA ALA A 597 23.30 10.43 32.78
C ALA A 597 22.43 9.39 33.54
N GLY A 598 21.87 8.42 32.81
CA GLY A 598 21.01 7.37 33.36
C GLY A 598 19.51 7.69 33.44
N GLN A 599 19.06 8.88 33.01
CA GLN A 599 17.63 9.18 32.88
C GLN A 599 17.02 8.60 31.59
N ALA A 600 15.71 8.34 31.61
CA ALA A 600 14.95 7.92 30.44
C ALA A 600 15.03 8.99 29.33
N PRO A 601 15.12 8.59 28.05
CA PRO A 601 15.23 9.52 26.92
C PRO A 601 14.01 10.44 26.85
N LEU A 602 14.25 11.71 26.53
CA LEU A 602 13.20 12.71 26.36
C LEU A 602 12.41 12.41 25.07
N ILE A 603 11.08 12.30 25.20
CA ILE A 603 10.17 12.00 24.09
C ILE A 603 9.25 13.19 23.88
N PHE A 604 9.16 13.66 22.64
CA PHE A 604 8.34 14.81 22.25
C PHE A 604 7.25 14.41 21.27
N ASP A 605 6.02 14.74 21.59
CA ASP A 605 4.90 14.66 20.67
C ASP A 605 4.72 16.03 20.00
N VAL A 606 4.99 16.09 18.69
CA VAL A 606 4.93 17.31 17.90
C VAL A 606 3.55 17.47 17.28
N PRO A 607 2.99 18.71 17.19
CA PRO A 607 1.77 18.97 16.45
C PRO A 607 1.86 18.43 15.01
N GLY A 608 0.99 17.48 14.65
CA GLY A 608 1.07 16.73 13.39
C GLY A 608 1.38 15.23 13.54
N GLY A 609 1.55 14.73 14.77
CA GLY A 609 1.59 13.29 15.09
C GLY A 609 2.98 12.65 15.03
N ALA A 610 4.04 13.44 14.85
CA ALA A 610 5.41 12.95 14.88
C ALA A 610 5.91 12.84 16.33
N ARG A 611 6.49 11.68 16.67
CA ARG A 611 7.11 11.41 17.98
C ARG A 611 8.62 11.44 17.83
N LEU A 612 9.28 12.39 18.47
CA LEU A 612 10.74 12.60 18.41
C LEU A 612 11.38 12.18 19.73
N LYS A 613 12.46 11.41 19.65
CA LYS A 613 13.24 10.96 20.81
C LYS A 613 14.62 11.60 20.77
N ILE A 614 15.01 12.32 21.83
CA ILE A 614 16.43 12.68 22.02
C ILE A 614 17.13 11.45 22.59
N VAL A 615 18.07 10.89 21.82
CA VAL A 615 18.71 9.60 22.13
C VAL A 615 20.17 9.74 22.56
N GLY A 616 20.74 10.93 22.38
CA GLY A 616 22.10 11.24 22.81
C GLY A 616 22.46 12.69 22.54
N ILE A 617 23.40 13.19 23.35
CA ILE A 617 24.14 14.41 23.11
C ILE A 617 25.59 14.03 22.86
N VAL A 618 26.18 14.55 21.79
CA VAL A 618 27.63 14.54 21.60
C VAL A 618 28.14 15.93 21.92
N ILE A 619 28.85 16.07 23.05
CA ILE A 619 29.57 17.30 23.37
C ILE A 619 30.99 17.13 22.86
N SER A 620 31.34 17.88 21.84
CA SER A 620 32.72 18.00 21.36
C SER A 620 33.37 19.18 22.10
N ASP A 621 33.96 18.92 23.26
CA ASP A 621 34.81 19.90 23.92
C ASP A 621 36.20 19.82 23.29
N SER A 622 36.49 20.77 22.40
CA SER A 622 37.85 20.96 21.93
C SER A 622 38.60 21.70 23.04
N GLY A 623 39.12 20.93 24.01
CA GLY A 623 40.09 21.45 24.97
C GLY A 623 41.15 22.26 24.23
N ALA A 624 41.47 23.45 24.75
CA ALA A 624 42.26 24.51 24.12
C ALA A 624 41.55 25.40 23.08
N GLY A 625 40.23 25.61 23.25
CA GLY A 625 39.57 26.82 22.75
C GLY A 625 39.17 26.81 21.29
N GLY A 626 38.73 25.65 20.76
CA GLY A 626 37.83 25.64 19.62
C GLY A 626 36.36 25.70 20.06
N PRO A 627 35.42 25.87 19.11
CA PRO A 627 33.99 25.90 19.42
C PRO A 627 33.52 24.56 20.01
N SER A 628 32.83 24.63 21.14
CA SER A 628 32.07 23.50 21.66
C SER A 628 30.88 23.27 20.72
N PHE A 629 30.72 22.06 20.23
CA PHE A 629 29.56 21.68 19.42
C PHE A 629 28.71 20.69 20.20
N MET A 630 27.40 20.92 20.19
CA MET A 630 26.44 19.98 20.72
C MET A 630 25.72 19.30 19.56
N GLY A 631 25.93 17.99 19.41
CA GLY A 631 25.20 17.16 18.47
C GLY A 631 23.98 16.54 19.12
N LEU A 632 22.78 16.92 18.70
CA LEU A 632 21.52 16.27 19.13
C LEU A 632 21.16 15.15 18.16
N ILE A 633 20.99 13.94 18.67
CA ILE A 633 20.46 12.81 17.90
C ILE A 633 18.95 12.73 18.16
N LEU A 634 18.17 12.89 17.11
CA LEU A 634 16.70 12.84 17.12
C LEU A 634 16.24 11.61 16.32
N GLU A 635 15.50 10.71 16.96
CA GLU A 635 14.96 9.51 16.30
C GLU A 635 13.42 9.51 16.27
N ASN A 636 12.86 9.02 15.17
CA ASN A 636 11.48 8.55 15.08
C ASN A 636 11.44 7.15 14.44
N ALA A 637 10.25 6.57 14.25
CA ALA A 637 10.10 5.22 13.69
C ALA A 637 10.61 5.03 12.25
N ALA A 638 10.89 6.10 11.51
CA ALA A 638 11.27 6.07 10.09
C ALA A 638 12.61 6.77 9.77
N ALA A 639 13.17 7.56 10.70
CA ALA A 639 14.34 8.40 10.45
C ALA A 639 15.13 8.74 11.73
N SER A 640 16.43 8.95 11.56
CA SER A 640 17.35 9.51 12.54
C SER A 640 17.93 10.81 12.00
N ALA A 641 17.87 11.89 12.77
CA ALA A 641 18.43 13.19 12.42
C ALA A 641 19.51 13.61 13.41
N TRP A 642 20.52 14.29 12.90
CA TRP A 642 21.58 14.93 13.67
C TRP A 642 21.50 16.44 13.48
N ILE A 643 21.38 17.17 14.58
CA ILE A 643 21.42 18.63 14.59
C ILE A 643 22.72 19.04 15.28
N CYS A 644 23.56 19.76 14.55
CA CYS A 644 24.73 20.42 15.07
C CYS A 644 24.31 21.79 15.59
N LEU A 645 24.58 22.07 16.87
CA LEU A 645 24.41 23.39 17.44
C LEU A 645 25.79 23.96 17.80
N ASP A 646 26.07 25.15 17.26
CA ASP A 646 27.25 25.94 17.59
C ASP A 646 26.98 26.61 18.94
N VAL A 647 27.63 26.09 19.99
CA VAL A 647 27.41 26.55 21.37
C VAL A 647 27.87 28.01 21.53
N GLU A 648 28.84 28.47 20.73
CA GLU A 648 29.38 29.82 20.81
C GLU A 648 28.50 30.88 20.12
N LYS A 649 27.84 30.49 19.02
CA LYS A 649 26.92 31.36 18.27
C LYS A 649 25.47 31.27 18.72
N SER A 650 25.11 30.23 19.49
CA SER A 650 23.72 29.90 19.81
C SER A 650 22.86 29.72 18.54
N GLU A 651 23.46 29.12 17.50
CA GLU A 651 22.83 28.88 16.20
C GLU A 651 23.11 27.44 15.70
N GLU A 652 22.36 26.97 14.71
CA GLU A 652 22.56 25.66 14.09
C GLU A 652 23.81 25.67 13.18
N CYS A 653 24.82 24.83 13.48
CA CYS A 653 26.00 24.65 12.63
C CYS A 653 25.79 23.67 11.46
N GLY A 654 24.64 22.99 11.40
CA GLY A 654 24.23 22.14 10.28
C GLY A 654 23.27 21.01 10.67
N ARG A 655 22.49 20.54 9.70
CA ARG A 655 21.52 19.43 9.85
C ARG A 655 21.84 18.25 8.96
N ARG A 656 21.66 17.03 9.47
CA ARG A 656 21.65 15.80 8.66
C ARG A 656 20.44 14.94 9.01
N VAL A 657 19.68 14.51 8.00
CA VAL A 657 18.53 13.61 8.18
C VAL A 657 18.81 12.31 7.44
N VAL A 658 18.72 11.18 8.14
CA VAL A 658 18.90 9.83 7.59
C VAL A 658 17.57 9.10 7.68
N THR A 659 17.01 8.71 6.54
CA THR A 659 15.78 7.90 6.47
C THR A 659 16.13 6.47 6.09
N GLY A 660 15.82 5.49 6.93
CA GLY A 660 16.04 4.06 6.67
C GLY A 660 16.57 3.27 7.87
N THR A 661 16.13 2.01 8.01
CA THR A 661 16.42 1.08 9.11
C THR A 661 17.81 0.42 9.05
N GLN A 662 18.89 1.18 8.81
CA GLN A 662 20.24 0.64 9.02
C GLN A 662 21.26 1.68 9.52
N GLY A 663 21.89 1.31 10.64
CA GLY A 663 23.27 1.65 10.96
C GLY A 663 23.50 3.01 11.63
N GLN A 664 24.09 2.98 12.83
CA GLN A 664 24.61 4.17 13.50
C GLN A 664 25.53 4.96 12.57
N ALA A 665 25.11 6.18 12.22
CA ALA A 665 25.93 7.11 11.46
C ALA A 665 26.80 7.93 12.41
N GLY A 666 28.12 7.73 12.36
CA GLY A 666 29.10 8.65 12.92
C GLY A 666 29.20 9.96 12.12
N PRO A 667 30.02 10.93 12.58
CA PRO A 667 30.04 12.31 12.08
C PRO A 667 30.51 12.50 10.63
N GLN A 668 30.85 11.44 9.89
CA GLN A 668 31.45 11.53 8.56
C GLN A 668 30.69 10.69 7.55
N GLY A 669 29.92 11.34 6.68
CA GLY A 669 29.33 10.74 5.48
C GLY A 669 28.36 11.70 4.80
N GLN A 670 28.53 11.96 3.50
CA GLN A 670 27.59 12.77 2.72
C GLN A 670 26.44 11.90 2.21
N ALA A 671 25.19 12.27 2.49
CA ALA A 671 24.00 11.72 1.82
C ALA A 671 22.95 12.85 1.65
N GLY A 672 22.29 12.85 0.48
CA GLY A 672 21.54 13.99 -0.07
C GLY A 672 20.31 14.45 0.73
N ALA A 673 20.00 15.74 0.57
CA ALA A 673 18.85 16.39 1.18
C ALA A 673 17.52 15.83 0.63
N ALA A 674 16.63 15.39 1.52
CA ALA A 674 15.23 15.11 1.21
C ALA A 674 14.31 15.95 2.10
N THR A 675 13.39 16.67 1.46
CA THR A 675 12.46 17.65 2.04
C THR A 675 11.08 17.04 2.25
N GLY A 676 10.64 16.92 3.49
CA GLY A 676 9.25 16.71 3.88
C GLY A 676 8.74 17.90 4.70
N PRO A 677 7.61 18.54 4.34
CA PRO A 677 7.21 19.86 4.88
C PRO A 677 6.83 19.85 6.36
N ASN A 678 6.32 18.76 6.92
CA ASN A 678 5.93 18.70 8.34
C ASN A 678 7.10 18.43 9.29
N ILE A 679 8.16 17.80 8.79
CA ILE A 679 9.33 17.40 9.59
C ILE A 679 10.33 18.56 9.68
N SER A 680 10.56 19.32 8.60
CA SER A 680 11.41 20.53 8.69
C SER A 680 10.83 21.56 9.66
N THR A 681 9.53 21.82 9.58
CA THR A 681 8.84 22.81 10.42
C THR A 681 8.81 22.41 11.90
N ALA A 682 8.75 21.10 12.19
CA ALA A 682 8.90 20.56 13.55
C ALA A 682 10.32 20.77 14.10
N PHE A 683 11.33 20.54 13.26
CA PHE A 683 12.75 20.75 13.61
C PHE A 683 13.10 22.23 13.78
N ASP A 684 12.57 23.11 12.91
CA ASP A 684 12.77 24.56 13.01
C ASP A 684 12.19 25.09 14.34
N ARG A 685 11.03 24.58 14.77
CA ARG A 685 10.44 24.91 16.09
C ARG A 685 11.27 24.39 17.27
N ILE A 686 11.87 23.20 17.15
CA ILE A 686 12.73 22.64 18.19
C ILE A 686 14.01 23.47 18.30
N ALA A 687 14.67 23.77 17.17
CA ALA A 687 15.84 24.65 17.10
C ALA A 687 15.52 26.07 17.63
N GLU A 688 14.36 26.62 17.33
CA GLU A 688 13.87 27.92 17.84
C GLU A 688 13.61 27.94 19.36
N SER A 689 13.46 26.75 19.98
CA SER A 689 13.08 26.56 21.39
C SER A 689 14.21 26.05 22.29
N LEU A 690 15.36 25.68 21.71
CA LEU A 690 16.49 25.07 22.40
C LEU A 690 17.28 26.10 23.21
N TRP A 691 17.43 25.82 24.50
CA TRP A 691 18.12 26.61 25.49
C TRP A 691 19.25 25.78 26.12
N MET A 692 20.46 26.33 26.25
CA MET A 692 21.59 25.65 26.90
C MET A 692 22.11 26.45 28.08
N ASP A 693 22.20 25.78 29.24
CA ASP A 693 23.06 26.18 30.36
C ASP A 693 24.37 25.38 30.24
N ASP A 694 25.52 26.05 30.39
CA ASP A 694 26.82 25.41 30.56
C ASP A 694 26.98 24.91 32.00
N THR A 695 26.17 23.93 32.40
CA THR A 695 26.55 23.06 33.51
C THR A 695 26.90 21.68 32.95
N PRO A 696 28.07 21.12 33.29
CA PRO A 696 28.54 19.84 32.76
C PRO A 696 27.57 18.68 33.02
#